data_AF-A0A2Y9Q927-F1
#
_entry.id   AF-A0A2Y9Q927-F1
#
_cell.length_a   1.000
_cell.length_b   1.000
_cell.length_c   1.000
_cell.angle_alpha   90.00
_cell.angle_beta   90.00
_cell.angle_gamma   90.00
#
_symmetry.space_group_name_H-M   'P 1'
#
loop_
_entity.id
_entity.type
_entity.pdbx_description
1 polymer ?
#
loop_
_entity_poly.entity_id
_entity_poly.type
_entity_poly.pdbx_seq_one_letter_code
_entity_poly.pdbx_strand_id
1 'polypeptide(L)'
;MVMACRVINKRRHVGLQQLSSFAETGRTFLGPVKSSKFIIDEECRESVLISSTVRLLESLDLTSAVGQLLREAVQAQSNTYRTGTSTLLFLVGAWSSAAEECLHLGVPMSLIVSVMSEGLNSCIEEVVSLQVPIQYNVFDRMVNTKTFSGPETFSVGVYPFLQIPSGTGLIQKERDLRDVASQSLAIYSLSGRPVKSPQLVRSQDKVEADENTSQTPQTLKNSLLADTRCRTSVLTHSRHFSRTGNNQWISKPDGVLEQLSAATPKTYRCDDLVELEVGLSHGGLSSMKLVDEAVRLQYQNAGMQQGSCTVPFLFDISRIFTCCLPGFPETFSCVCPGYITVVSISSTALIKELQNQPIRVVLVEGDLTENYRHLGFNKSASIKTVSESLKVQRDGSEELWTDHVLQVLIKFNVNLVLAQGNVSERLIEKCTDSKRLVIGSVNGHVMQAFAEASGAVQVTYITQVNENCVGGGVCVTIWRSIPSDAADEINRMAIMLRTEGINLVTVVLTSPVTAQVQTKEDTFWTCAYRLYHALKEQKVFLGGGAVEFLCLSHLQILAEQSVNKGNQGCSGWLHNTSSWLASSVTQYRPTVLKLLANGWRRYLSTLLYNTASYSSEFEAGTFIQHHLQNATDSGSPSSYVLNEYSKLNSGILNSDISDKLEQIPRVYDIVTPKIEAWRRALDLVLLVLQTDSEIITGLEQTQINSQESEGFLFL
;
A
#
# COMPACT_ATOMS: atom_id res chain seq x y z
N MET A 1 37.68 8.26 -22.14
CA MET A 1 37.44 8.44 -20.70
C MET A 1 37.18 9.90 -20.43
N VAL A 2 35.93 10.25 -20.19
CA VAL A 2 35.52 11.58 -19.70
C VAL A 2 35.21 11.42 -18.21
N MET A 3 35.62 12.39 -17.39
CA MET A 3 35.38 12.40 -15.96
C MET A 3 34.57 13.66 -15.60
N ALA A 4 33.30 13.48 -15.25
CA ALA A 4 32.46 14.55 -14.74
C ALA A 4 32.46 14.49 -13.21
N CYS A 5 32.82 15.60 -12.56
CA CYS A 5 32.77 15.77 -11.11
C CYS A 5 31.79 16.90 -10.80
N ARG A 6 30.71 16.59 -10.09
CA ARG A 6 29.68 17.56 -9.72
C ARG A 6 29.86 17.96 -8.26
N VAL A 7 30.56 19.07 -8.02
CA VAL A 7 30.79 19.60 -6.67
C VAL A 7 29.46 20.02 -6.06
N ILE A 8 29.04 19.34 -5.00
CA ILE A 8 27.81 19.68 -4.27
C ILE A 8 28.08 20.97 -3.48
N ASN A 9 27.29 22.01 -3.76
CA ASN A 9 27.49 23.32 -3.13
C ASN A 9 27.09 23.23 -1.65
N LYS A 10 27.93 23.74 -0.74
CA LYS A 10 27.75 23.64 0.73
C LYS A 10 26.46 24.25 1.29
N ARG A 11 25.64 24.90 0.46
CA ARG A 11 24.30 25.42 0.78
C ARG A 11 23.17 24.93 -0.15
N ARG A 12 23.43 24.02 -1.10
CA ARG A 12 22.40 23.41 -1.98
C ARG A 12 22.77 21.96 -2.28
N HIS A 13 22.08 21.04 -1.61
CA HIS A 13 22.37 19.62 -1.71
C HIS A 13 21.52 18.95 -2.79
N VAL A 14 22.06 18.85 -4.01
CA VAL A 14 21.34 18.34 -5.20
C VAL A 14 20.64 16.99 -4.93
N GLY A 15 21.31 16.06 -4.23
CA GLY A 15 20.69 14.78 -3.87
C GLY A 15 19.47 14.89 -2.93
N LEU A 16 19.44 15.83 -1.98
CA LEU A 16 18.27 16.02 -1.11
C LEU A 16 17.13 16.69 -1.88
N GLN A 17 17.44 17.59 -2.81
CA GLN A 17 16.46 18.18 -3.72
C GLN A 17 15.84 17.12 -4.64
N GLN A 18 16.65 16.19 -5.17
CA GLN A 18 16.18 15.03 -5.94
C GLN A 18 15.28 14.10 -5.10
N LEU A 19 15.70 13.70 -3.89
CA LEU A 19 14.87 12.90 -2.98
C LEU A 19 13.53 13.60 -2.65
N SER A 20 13.56 14.91 -2.38
CA SER A 20 12.36 15.71 -2.13
C SER A 20 11.44 15.78 -3.35
N SER A 21 11.99 15.90 -4.57
CA SER A 21 11.22 15.92 -5.81
C SER A 21 10.56 14.58 -6.10
N PHE A 22 11.31 13.46 -6.02
CA PHE A 22 10.76 12.12 -6.20
C PHE A 22 9.67 11.81 -5.16
N ALA A 23 9.86 12.21 -3.89
CA ALA A 23 8.87 12.03 -2.84
C ALA A 23 7.55 12.78 -3.11
N GLU A 24 7.63 14.00 -3.63
CA GLU A 24 6.47 14.81 -3.98
C GLU A 24 5.61 14.12 -5.07
N THR A 25 6.23 13.42 -6.03
CA THR A 25 5.48 12.64 -7.04
C THR A 25 4.64 11.50 -6.42
N GLY A 26 5.03 10.97 -5.26
CA GLY A 26 4.31 9.94 -4.51
C GLY A 26 3.35 10.45 -3.44
N ARG A 27 3.27 11.78 -3.22
CA ARG A 27 2.55 12.42 -2.10
C ARG A 27 1.09 12.00 -1.97
N THR A 28 0.42 11.78 -3.10
CA THR A 28 -1.01 11.42 -3.19
C THR A 28 -1.30 9.93 -2.98
N PHE A 29 -0.28 9.12 -2.65
CA PHE A 29 -0.41 7.72 -2.20
C PHE A 29 -0.35 7.55 -0.67
N LEU A 30 -0.26 8.66 0.10
CA LEU A 30 -0.29 8.65 1.56
C LEU A 30 -1.73 8.69 2.08
N GLY A 31 -2.07 7.81 3.02
CA GLY A 31 -3.40 7.72 3.63
C GLY A 31 -4.29 6.61 3.06
N PRO A 32 -5.55 6.51 3.54
CA PRO A 32 -6.50 5.49 3.10
C PRO A 32 -7.16 5.81 1.75
N VAL A 33 -7.35 7.09 1.45
CA VAL A 33 -7.87 7.57 0.15
C VAL A 33 -6.67 7.88 -0.75
N LYS A 34 -6.25 6.88 -1.53
CA LYS A 34 -5.12 7.03 -2.47
C LYS A 34 -5.60 7.50 -3.83
N SER A 35 -4.87 8.45 -4.43
CA SER A 35 -4.97 8.67 -5.87
C SER A 35 -4.50 7.41 -6.63
N SER A 36 -5.05 7.16 -7.81
CA SER A 36 -4.37 6.34 -8.83
C SER A 36 -3.77 7.24 -9.90
N LYS A 37 -2.66 6.82 -10.51
CA LYS A 37 -2.00 7.55 -11.60
C LYS A 37 -1.85 6.65 -12.82
N PHE A 38 -2.07 7.19 -14.01
CA PHE A 38 -1.67 6.53 -15.25
C PHE A 38 -0.25 6.96 -15.59
N ILE A 39 0.61 6.00 -15.88
CA ILE A 39 1.90 6.22 -16.55
C ILE A 39 1.77 5.65 -17.95
N ILE A 40 2.32 6.36 -18.94
CA ILE A 40 2.37 5.93 -20.33
C ILE A 40 3.85 5.86 -20.71
N ASP A 41 4.27 4.74 -21.28
CA ASP A 41 5.61 4.56 -21.81
C ASP A 41 5.75 5.30 -23.16
N GLU A 42 6.77 6.13 -23.35
CA GLU A 42 6.91 6.91 -24.59
C GLU A 42 7.38 6.07 -25.79
N GLU A 43 8.13 4.99 -25.56
CA GLU A 43 8.67 4.11 -26.61
C GLU A 43 7.63 3.04 -27.01
N CYS A 44 7.11 2.32 -26.02
CA CYS A 44 6.17 1.20 -26.21
C CYS A 44 4.71 1.64 -26.34
N ARG A 45 4.35 2.84 -25.84
CA ARG A 45 2.96 3.34 -25.72
C ARG A 45 2.02 2.46 -24.88
N GLU A 46 2.58 1.55 -24.08
CA GLU A 46 1.82 0.85 -23.07
C GLU A 46 1.43 1.81 -21.94
N SER A 47 0.33 1.52 -21.25
CA SER A 47 -0.19 2.36 -20.16
C SER A 47 -0.50 1.53 -18.93
N VAL A 48 0.03 1.95 -17.78
CA VAL A 48 -0.06 1.24 -16.51
C VAL A 48 -0.78 2.10 -15.49
N LEU A 49 -1.74 1.51 -14.77
CA LEU A 49 -2.50 2.18 -13.72
C LEU A 49 -1.94 1.83 -12.34
N ILE A 50 -1.22 2.79 -11.74
CA ILE A 50 -0.52 2.61 -10.48
C ILE A 50 -1.28 3.24 -9.31
N SER A 51 -1.20 2.58 -8.14
CA SER A 51 -1.79 3.02 -6.86
C SER A 51 -0.84 2.83 -5.67
N SER A 52 0.37 2.33 -5.93
CA SER A 52 1.37 2.00 -4.94
C SER A 52 2.72 2.64 -5.28
N THR A 53 3.44 3.06 -4.24
CA THR A 53 4.76 3.69 -4.33
C THR A 53 5.81 2.80 -4.99
N VAL A 54 5.63 1.48 -4.93
CA VAL A 54 6.53 0.51 -5.57
C VAL A 54 6.39 0.61 -7.08
N ARG A 55 5.15 0.50 -7.60
CA ARG A 55 4.87 0.63 -9.05
C ARG A 55 5.27 2.00 -9.58
N LEU A 56 5.11 3.08 -8.80
CA LEU A 56 5.63 4.40 -9.17
C LEU A 56 7.13 4.38 -9.47
N LEU A 57 7.95 3.82 -8.58
CA LEU A 57 9.41 3.81 -8.76
C LEU A 57 9.89 2.71 -9.71
N GLU A 58 9.10 1.67 -9.96
CA GLU A 58 9.33 0.70 -11.05
C GLU A 58 9.10 1.34 -12.43
N SER A 59 8.01 2.10 -12.61
CA SER A 59 7.59 2.69 -13.90
C SER A 59 8.19 4.06 -14.23
N LEU A 60 8.90 4.71 -13.32
CA LEU A 60 9.68 5.92 -13.61
C LEU A 60 11.11 5.54 -14.05
N ASP A 61 11.66 6.23 -15.06
CA ASP A 61 13.09 6.15 -15.33
C ASP A 61 13.88 6.86 -14.21
N LEU A 62 14.82 6.14 -13.61
CA LEU A 62 15.64 6.58 -12.46
C LEU A 62 17.13 6.40 -12.80
N THR A 63 17.56 7.13 -13.82
CA THR A 63 18.97 7.22 -14.27
C THR A 63 19.92 7.85 -13.24
N SER A 64 19.41 8.66 -12.31
CA SER A 64 20.22 9.25 -11.21
C SER A 64 20.54 8.23 -10.11
N ALA A 65 21.77 8.23 -9.59
CA ALA A 65 22.18 7.34 -8.49
C ALA A 65 21.31 7.50 -7.23
N VAL A 66 20.90 8.73 -6.92
CA VAL A 66 19.97 9.04 -5.80
C VAL A 66 18.59 8.41 -6.01
N GLY A 67 18.08 8.42 -7.25
CA GLY A 67 16.84 7.72 -7.61
C GLY A 67 16.95 6.20 -7.49
N GLN A 68 18.12 5.63 -7.80
CA GLN A 68 18.39 4.19 -7.64
C GLN A 68 18.42 3.79 -6.15
N LEU A 69 19.13 4.54 -5.30
CA LEU A 69 19.11 4.34 -3.85
C LEU A 69 17.69 4.44 -3.26
N LEU A 70 16.87 5.36 -3.76
CA LEU A 70 15.46 5.48 -3.37
C LEU A 70 14.62 4.27 -3.82
N ARG A 71 14.79 3.81 -5.07
CA ARG A 71 14.16 2.58 -5.58
C ARG A 71 14.54 1.38 -4.72
N GLU A 72 15.83 1.21 -4.40
CA GLU A 72 16.33 0.12 -3.56
C GLU A 72 15.77 0.17 -2.12
N ALA A 73 15.73 1.34 -1.48
CA ALA A 73 15.16 1.50 -0.15
C ALA A 73 13.66 1.15 -0.09
N VAL A 74 12.88 1.61 -1.08
CA VAL A 74 11.45 1.27 -1.22
C VAL A 74 11.27 -0.22 -1.56
N GLN A 75 12.11 -0.78 -2.43
CA GLN A 75 12.03 -2.20 -2.79
C GLN A 75 12.39 -3.10 -1.60
N ALA A 76 13.38 -2.73 -0.79
CA ALA A 76 13.73 -3.44 0.44
C ALA A 76 12.56 -3.43 1.45
N GLN A 77 11.86 -2.30 1.59
CA GLN A 77 10.65 -2.20 2.43
C GLN A 77 9.51 -3.06 1.87
N SER A 78 9.28 -3.04 0.55
CA SER A 78 8.30 -3.88 -0.14
C SER A 78 8.60 -5.37 0.05
N ASN A 79 9.83 -5.80 -0.22
CA ASN A 79 10.26 -7.19 -0.16
C ASN A 79 10.22 -7.75 1.28
N THR A 80 10.54 -6.94 2.30
CA THR A 80 10.55 -7.41 3.70
C THR A 80 9.16 -7.42 4.32
N TYR A 81 8.32 -6.40 4.02
CA TYR A 81 7.11 -6.13 4.80
C TYR A 81 5.84 -5.86 3.96
N ARG A 82 5.94 -5.67 2.64
CA ARG A 82 4.84 -5.34 1.70
C ARG A 82 3.99 -4.12 2.09
N THR A 83 4.48 -3.24 2.96
CA THR A 83 3.72 -2.11 3.50
C THR A 83 4.63 -1.03 4.08
N GLY A 84 4.07 0.14 4.40
CA GLY A 84 4.83 1.33 4.86
C GLY A 84 5.62 2.05 3.77
N THR A 85 5.55 1.61 2.51
CA THR A 85 6.29 2.20 1.38
C THR A 85 5.89 3.65 1.06
N SER A 86 4.59 3.99 1.14
CA SER A 86 4.13 5.38 1.06
C SER A 86 4.70 6.26 2.17
N THR A 87 4.75 5.74 3.40
CA THR A 87 5.29 6.44 4.59
C THR A 87 6.79 6.65 4.47
N LEU A 88 7.53 5.64 4.01
CA LEU A 88 8.97 5.74 3.73
C LEU A 88 9.24 6.85 2.70
N LEU A 89 8.62 6.79 1.52
CA LEU A 89 8.85 7.79 0.47
C LEU A 89 8.49 9.21 0.93
N PHE A 90 7.36 9.39 1.62
CA PHE A 90 6.98 10.73 2.10
C PHE A 90 8.00 11.28 3.11
N LEU A 91 8.41 10.47 4.10
CA LEU A 91 9.35 10.91 5.14
C LEU A 91 10.75 11.17 4.57
N VAL A 92 11.19 10.41 3.55
CA VAL A 92 12.39 10.72 2.78
C VAL A 92 12.34 12.15 2.23
N GLY A 93 11.24 12.53 1.58
CA GLY A 93 11.10 13.89 1.06
C GLY A 93 11.04 14.95 2.16
N ALA A 94 10.18 14.73 3.16
CA ALA A 94 9.96 15.68 4.24
C ALA A 94 11.23 15.95 5.07
N TRP A 95 12.04 14.91 5.33
CA TRP A 95 13.32 15.04 6.02
C TRP A 95 14.47 15.46 5.11
N SER A 96 14.41 15.20 3.80
CA SER A 96 15.35 15.81 2.84
C SER A 96 15.25 17.33 2.87
N SER A 97 14.03 17.88 2.82
CA SER A 97 13.82 19.33 2.97
C SER A 97 14.31 19.84 4.33
N ALA A 98 14.07 19.10 5.41
CA ALA A 98 14.51 19.50 6.76
C ALA A 98 16.05 19.50 6.92
N ALA A 99 16.74 18.52 6.35
CA ALA A 99 18.20 18.46 6.32
C ALA A 99 18.79 19.55 5.41
N GLU A 100 18.15 19.85 4.27
CA GLU A 100 18.52 20.98 3.42
C GLU A 100 18.32 22.33 4.12
N GLU A 101 17.25 22.50 4.89
CA GLU A 101 17.03 23.71 5.71
C GLU A 101 18.10 23.83 6.82
N CYS A 102 18.51 22.72 7.45
CA CYS A 102 19.65 22.71 8.37
C CYS A 102 20.96 23.19 7.69
N LEU A 103 21.23 22.76 6.46
CA LEU A 103 22.41 23.22 5.69
C LEU A 103 22.31 24.71 5.32
N HIS A 104 21.12 25.20 4.93
CA HIS A 104 20.90 26.63 4.68
C HIS A 104 21.15 27.49 5.92
N LEU A 105 20.75 27.01 7.11
CA LEU A 105 21.02 27.64 8.41
C LEU A 105 22.49 27.47 8.88
N GLY A 106 23.34 26.77 8.12
CA GLY A 106 24.76 26.60 8.41
C GLY A 106 25.08 25.56 9.47
N VAL A 107 24.15 24.64 9.78
CA VAL A 107 24.39 23.53 10.71
C VAL A 107 25.42 22.56 10.11
N PRO A 108 26.49 22.17 10.83
CA PRO A 108 27.44 21.16 10.38
C PRO A 108 26.77 19.80 10.13
N MET A 109 27.07 19.16 8.99
CA MET A 109 26.51 17.86 8.58
C MET A 109 26.57 16.79 9.68
N SER A 110 27.68 16.71 10.43
CA SER A 110 27.84 15.77 11.55
C SER A 110 26.86 16.00 12.70
N LEU A 111 26.46 17.25 12.95
CA LEU A 111 25.44 17.59 13.95
C LEU A 111 24.02 17.29 13.41
N ILE A 112 23.77 17.50 12.11
CA ILE A 112 22.51 17.12 11.47
C ILE A 112 22.29 15.61 11.62
N VAL A 113 23.27 14.81 11.17
CA VAL A 113 23.27 13.34 11.29
C VAL A 113 23.04 12.91 12.73
N SER A 114 23.89 13.36 13.67
CA SER A 114 23.82 12.92 15.06
C SER A 114 22.48 13.27 15.72
N VAL A 115 21.97 14.49 15.53
CA VAL A 115 20.76 14.96 16.23
C VAL A 115 19.48 14.45 15.57
N MET A 116 19.46 14.23 14.24
CA MET A 116 18.31 13.61 13.59
C MET A 116 18.18 12.13 13.95
N SER A 117 19.27 11.36 13.95
CA SER A 117 19.26 9.95 14.40
C SER A 117 18.87 9.82 15.88
N GLU A 118 19.41 10.68 16.75
CA GLU A 118 19.04 10.69 18.19
C GLU A 118 17.56 11.06 18.39
N GLY A 119 17.07 12.07 17.66
CA GLY A 119 15.67 12.47 17.69
C GLY A 119 14.72 11.35 17.25
N LEU A 120 15.01 10.67 16.14
CA LEU A 120 14.19 9.54 15.69
C LEU A 120 14.24 8.35 16.67
N ASN A 121 15.41 8.03 17.24
CA ASN A 121 15.51 6.96 18.24
C ASN A 121 14.69 7.27 19.49
N SER A 122 14.73 8.51 20.01
CA SER A 122 13.91 8.90 21.16
C SER A 122 12.41 8.93 20.83
N CYS A 123 12.02 9.23 19.59
CA CYS A 123 10.65 9.02 19.11
C CYS A 123 10.23 7.54 19.12
N ILE A 124 11.10 6.64 18.66
CA ILE A 124 10.85 5.19 18.62
C ILE A 124 10.68 4.61 20.03
N GLU A 125 11.40 5.15 21.03
CA GLU A 125 11.22 4.83 22.44
C GLU A 125 9.87 5.32 23.00
N GLU A 126 9.52 6.59 22.77
CA GLU A 126 8.30 7.20 23.32
C GLU A 126 7.01 6.57 22.76
N VAL A 127 6.96 6.20 21.47
CA VAL A 127 5.76 5.59 20.87
C VAL A 127 5.42 4.20 21.41
N VAL A 128 6.33 3.55 22.16
CA VAL A 128 6.03 2.28 22.86
C VAL A 128 4.81 2.44 23.80
N SER A 129 4.59 3.64 24.35
CA SER A 129 3.41 3.98 25.17
C SER A 129 2.06 3.83 24.45
N LEU A 130 2.04 3.83 23.12
CA LEU A 130 0.84 3.69 22.28
C LEU A 130 0.69 2.30 21.63
N GLN A 131 1.42 1.29 22.10
CA GLN A 131 1.24 -0.11 21.68
C GLN A 131 0.01 -0.72 22.36
N VAL A 132 -0.98 -1.13 21.55
CA VAL A 132 -2.14 -1.92 21.95
C VAL A 132 -1.81 -3.41 21.75
N PRO A 133 -1.84 -4.24 22.80
CA PRO A 133 -1.69 -5.69 22.67
C PRO A 133 -2.97 -6.33 22.11
N ILE A 134 -2.80 -7.41 21.37
CA ILE A 134 -3.86 -8.24 20.79
C ILE A 134 -4.02 -9.49 21.65
N GLN A 135 -5.25 -9.94 21.90
CA GLN A 135 -5.48 -11.14 22.71
C GLN A 135 -5.14 -12.44 21.96
N TYR A 136 -4.49 -13.39 22.64
CA TYR A 136 -4.02 -14.67 22.07
C TYR A 136 -5.13 -15.56 21.48
N ASN A 137 -6.36 -15.41 21.95
CA ASN A 137 -7.52 -16.25 21.62
C ASN A 137 -8.58 -15.51 20.76
N VAL A 138 -8.16 -14.53 19.94
CA VAL A 138 -9.04 -13.78 19.03
C VAL A 138 -9.92 -14.68 18.14
N PHE A 139 -9.44 -15.88 17.79
CA PHE A 139 -10.19 -16.85 16.98
C PHE A 139 -11.26 -17.68 17.73
N ASP A 140 -11.20 -17.81 19.06
CA ASP A 140 -12.20 -18.59 19.83
C ASP A 140 -13.59 -17.96 19.75
N ARG A 141 -13.63 -16.61 19.74
CA ARG A 141 -14.86 -15.83 19.70
C ARG A 141 -15.64 -16.02 18.38
N MET A 142 -14.93 -16.41 17.32
CA MET A 142 -15.45 -16.63 15.96
C MET A 142 -16.42 -17.83 15.87
N VAL A 143 -16.39 -18.74 16.85
CA VAL A 143 -17.24 -19.95 16.86
C VAL A 143 -18.72 -19.64 17.17
N ASN A 144 -19.00 -18.56 17.91
CA ASN A 144 -20.33 -18.26 18.46
C ASN A 144 -21.18 -17.31 17.58
N THR A 145 -20.63 -16.66 16.56
CA THR A 145 -21.31 -15.58 15.79
C THR A 145 -22.00 -16.05 14.51
N LYS A 146 -22.59 -17.25 14.51
CA LYS A 146 -23.34 -17.83 13.36
C LYS A 146 -24.73 -17.19 13.08
N THR A 147 -24.91 -15.89 13.37
CA THR A 147 -26.19 -15.19 13.13
C THR A 147 -26.08 -13.66 12.99
N PHE A 148 -25.24 -13.16 12.07
CA PHE A 148 -25.44 -11.82 11.50
C PHE A 148 -25.28 -11.83 9.98
N SER A 149 -26.29 -11.30 9.29
CA SER A 149 -26.42 -11.37 7.83
C SER A 149 -26.90 -10.04 7.26
N GLY A 150 -25.99 -9.30 6.61
CA GLY A 150 -26.29 -8.04 5.95
C GLY A 150 -25.02 -7.20 5.76
N PRO A 151 -24.71 -6.73 4.53
CA PRO A 151 -23.64 -5.78 4.31
C PRO A 151 -24.17 -4.34 4.48
N GLU A 152 -24.10 -3.80 5.69
CA GLU A 152 -24.27 -2.36 5.88
C GLU A 152 -22.99 -1.65 5.36
N THR A 153 -23.17 -0.64 4.50
CA THR A 153 -22.06 0.13 3.93
C THR A 153 -21.53 1.12 4.95
N PHE A 154 -20.65 0.64 5.84
CA PHE A 154 -19.95 1.48 6.81
C PHE A 154 -19.27 2.66 6.09
N SER A 155 -19.75 3.87 6.38
CA SER A 155 -18.95 5.06 6.11
C SER A 155 -17.71 5.02 7.00
N VAL A 156 -16.55 5.48 6.51
CA VAL A 156 -15.33 5.50 7.34
C VAL A 156 -15.46 6.64 8.34
N GLY A 157 -16.05 6.31 9.49
CA GLY A 157 -16.18 7.21 10.64
C GLY A 157 -14.84 7.78 11.08
N VAL A 158 -14.89 9.01 11.61
CA VAL A 158 -13.75 9.92 11.57
C VAL A 158 -13.02 10.02 12.91
N TYR A 159 -11.71 9.80 12.88
CA TYR A 159 -10.75 9.75 13.99
C TYR A 159 -10.58 11.11 14.70
N PRO A 160 -10.05 11.18 15.94
CA PRO A 160 -10.04 12.43 16.71
C PRO A 160 -9.20 13.54 16.07
N PHE A 161 -8.23 13.18 15.23
CA PHE A 161 -7.38 14.14 14.49
C PHE A 161 -7.89 14.48 13.08
N LEU A 162 -9.08 14.02 12.68
CA LEU A 162 -9.54 14.03 11.27
C LEU A 162 -10.92 14.67 11.07
N GLN A 163 -11.50 15.32 12.09
CA GLN A 163 -12.89 15.78 12.13
C GLN A 163 -13.20 16.90 11.12
N ILE A 164 -14.16 16.63 10.22
CA ILE A 164 -14.78 17.59 9.29
C ILE A 164 -15.80 18.46 10.04
N PRO A 165 -15.85 19.79 9.81
CA PRO A 165 -16.92 20.64 10.32
C PRO A 165 -18.29 20.33 9.67
N SER A 166 -19.29 19.98 10.47
CA SER A 166 -20.66 19.67 10.01
C SER A 166 -21.35 20.90 9.37
N GLY A 167 -21.27 21.03 8.04
CA GLY A 167 -21.54 22.33 7.37
C GLY A 167 -22.30 22.37 6.04
N THR A 168 -22.60 21.26 5.36
CA THR A 168 -23.29 21.31 4.05
C THR A 168 -24.26 20.14 3.83
N GLY A 169 -25.56 20.43 3.78
CA GLY A 169 -26.60 19.40 3.59
C GLY A 169 -26.86 19.05 2.13
N LEU A 170 -26.62 17.79 1.74
CA LEU A 170 -27.07 17.23 0.46
C LEU A 170 -28.47 16.62 0.63
N ILE A 171 -29.49 17.31 0.08
CA ILE A 171 -30.87 16.79 0.05
C ILE A 171 -30.97 15.76 -1.08
N GLN A 172 -30.87 14.48 -0.72
CA GLN A 172 -31.10 13.37 -1.65
C GLN A 172 -32.60 13.23 -1.92
N LYS A 173 -33.03 13.55 -3.15
CA LYS A 173 -34.45 13.60 -3.53
C LYS A 173 -34.91 12.28 -4.16
N GLU A 174 -35.23 11.33 -3.30
CA GLU A 174 -35.79 10.03 -3.64
C GLU A 174 -37.13 10.16 -4.40
N ARG A 175 -37.34 9.31 -5.42
CA ARG A 175 -38.60 9.14 -6.15
C ARG A 175 -38.69 7.73 -6.74
N ASP A 176 -39.62 6.94 -6.22
CA ASP A 176 -39.94 5.62 -6.74
C ASP A 176 -40.53 5.67 -8.15
N LEU A 177 -40.22 4.66 -8.97
CA LEU A 177 -41.09 4.17 -10.03
C LEU A 177 -41.06 2.64 -10.03
N ARG A 178 -42.24 2.02 -10.18
CA ARG A 178 -42.44 0.56 -10.12
C ARG A 178 -42.35 -0.11 -11.49
N ASP A 179 -42.35 -1.44 -11.43
CA ASP A 179 -42.45 -2.39 -12.55
C ASP A 179 -43.37 -1.97 -13.70
N VAL A 180 -42.83 -2.03 -14.93
CA VAL A 180 -43.58 -2.43 -16.14
C VAL A 180 -42.68 -3.37 -16.94
N ALA A 181 -43.27 -4.43 -17.50
CA ALA A 181 -42.52 -5.51 -18.13
C ALA A 181 -42.12 -5.25 -19.60
N SER A 182 -41.01 -5.88 -19.99
CA SER A 182 -40.72 -6.46 -21.32
C SER A 182 -41.12 -5.69 -22.60
N GLN A 183 -40.13 -5.10 -23.27
CA GLN A 183 -39.96 -5.33 -24.72
C GLN A 183 -38.53 -5.06 -25.22
N SER A 184 -38.14 -5.81 -26.25
CA SER A 184 -36.80 -5.81 -26.86
C SER A 184 -36.70 -4.88 -28.07
N LEU A 185 -35.57 -4.21 -28.28
CA LEU A 185 -35.15 -3.83 -29.65
C LEU A 185 -33.64 -3.57 -29.81
N ALA A 186 -33.14 -3.96 -30.99
CA ALA A 186 -31.98 -3.41 -31.72
C ALA A 186 -30.65 -3.15 -30.98
N ILE A 187 -29.73 -4.11 -31.09
CA ILE A 187 -28.29 -3.86 -31.08
C ILE A 187 -27.94 -2.99 -32.30
N TYR A 188 -27.15 -1.93 -32.12
CA TYR A 188 -26.39 -1.29 -33.20
C TYR A 188 -24.90 -1.37 -32.89
N SER A 189 -24.20 -2.22 -33.63
CA SER A 189 -22.74 -2.26 -33.65
C SER A 189 -22.19 -1.16 -34.55
N LEU A 190 -21.14 -0.47 -34.10
CA LEU A 190 -20.38 0.48 -34.91
C LEU A 190 -18.95 -0.04 -35.05
N SER A 191 -18.59 -0.41 -36.27
CA SER A 191 -17.29 -0.98 -36.61
C SER A 191 -16.48 -0.03 -37.51
N GLY A 192 -15.19 0.04 -37.23
CA GLY A 192 -14.17 0.21 -38.28
C GLY A 192 -13.89 1.61 -38.86
N ARG A 193 -12.68 2.10 -38.52
CA ARG A 193 -11.77 2.88 -39.39
C ARG A 193 -11.98 4.42 -39.50
N PRO A 194 -10.91 5.16 -39.89
CA PRO A 194 -10.55 6.39 -39.16
C PRO A 194 -10.63 7.69 -39.97
N VAL A 195 -10.60 8.82 -39.25
CA VAL A 195 -10.50 10.17 -39.82
C VAL A 195 -9.21 10.85 -39.32
N LYS A 196 -8.63 11.70 -40.19
CA LYS A 196 -7.31 12.33 -40.01
C LYS A 196 -7.37 13.61 -39.17
N SER A 197 -6.25 13.97 -38.56
CA SER A 197 -6.03 15.27 -37.92
C SER A 197 -5.99 16.42 -38.95
N PRO A 198 -6.58 17.59 -38.63
CA PRO A 198 -6.27 18.87 -39.28
C PRO A 198 -5.19 19.64 -38.51
N GLN A 199 -4.41 20.46 -39.21
CA GLN A 199 -3.33 21.27 -38.64
C GLN A 199 -3.80 22.65 -38.16
N LEU A 200 -3.02 23.24 -37.24
CA LEU A 200 -3.19 24.63 -36.79
C LEU A 200 -2.76 25.61 -37.89
N VAL A 201 -3.57 26.62 -38.19
CA VAL A 201 -3.22 27.76 -39.07
C VAL A 201 -3.57 29.07 -38.36
N ARG A 202 -2.77 30.10 -38.62
CA ARG A 202 -2.74 31.39 -37.91
C ARG A 202 -3.02 32.53 -38.90
N SER A 203 -3.76 33.56 -38.48
CA SER A 203 -3.88 34.84 -39.18
C SER A 203 -4.07 35.99 -38.17
N GLN A 204 -3.87 37.23 -38.63
CA GLN A 204 -3.81 38.44 -37.81
C GLN A 204 -4.73 39.56 -38.37
N ASP A 205 -4.69 40.70 -37.69
CA ASP A 205 -5.07 42.07 -38.10
C ASP A 205 -6.54 42.53 -37.91
N LYS A 206 -6.88 43.83 -37.75
CA LYS A 206 -6.39 45.01 -36.96
C LYS A 206 -7.34 46.23 -37.29
N VAL A 207 -7.18 47.42 -36.64
CA VAL A 207 -7.84 48.73 -36.92
C VAL A 207 -9.23 48.93 -36.24
N GLU A 208 -9.57 49.92 -35.38
CA GLU A 208 -9.14 51.32 -35.00
C GLU A 208 -10.03 52.43 -35.65
N ALA A 209 -10.62 53.46 -34.99
CA ALA A 209 -10.72 53.88 -33.56
C ALA A 209 -11.93 54.87 -33.30
N ASP A 210 -11.88 55.70 -32.22
CA ASP A 210 -12.60 57.00 -31.96
C ASP A 210 -14.14 57.05 -31.67
N GLU A 211 -14.74 58.11 -31.07
CA GLU A 211 -14.39 58.95 -29.89
C GLU A 211 -15.59 59.80 -29.34
N ASN A 212 -15.54 60.19 -28.06
CA ASN A 212 -16.00 61.45 -27.38
C ASN A 212 -17.46 62.01 -27.25
N THR A 213 -17.77 62.35 -25.98
CA THR A 213 -18.58 63.48 -25.40
C THR A 213 -20.11 63.49 -25.19
N SER A 214 -20.46 64.16 -24.08
CA SER A 214 -21.73 64.28 -23.33
C SER A 214 -22.77 65.31 -23.81
N GLN A 215 -24.06 65.11 -23.46
CA GLN A 215 -24.86 66.05 -22.61
C GLN A 215 -26.23 65.45 -22.18
N THR A 216 -26.89 66.08 -21.19
CA THR A 216 -28.18 65.70 -20.55
C THR A 216 -29.19 66.88 -20.65
N PRO A 217 -30.51 66.80 -20.28
CA PRO A 217 -31.23 65.75 -19.52
C PRO A 217 -32.69 65.41 -19.99
N GLN A 218 -33.42 64.68 -19.11
CA GLN A 218 -34.89 64.63 -18.90
C GLN A 218 -35.81 63.63 -19.66
N THR A 219 -36.16 62.54 -18.94
CA THR A 219 -37.51 61.88 -18.81
C THR A 219 -38.24 61.37 -20.07
N LEU A 220 -38.70 60.10 -20.14
CA LEU A 220 -39.61 59.48 -19.15
C LEU A 220 -39.50 57.94 -19.00
N LYS A 221 -39.57 57.48 -17.74
CA LYS A 221 -40.12 56.23 -17.17
C LYS A 221 -40.07 54.88 -17.95
N ASN A 222 -39.38 53.93 -17.28
CA ASN A 222 -39.72 52.50 -17.11
C ASN A 222 -39.64 51.54 -18.33
N SER A 223 -39.11 50.32 -18.24
CA SER A 223 -38.24 49.67 -17.22
C SER A 223 -37.78 48.31 -17.78
N LEU A 224 -36.47 48.02 -17.82
CA LEU A 224 -35.92 46.80 -18.44
C LEU A 224 -34.66 46.25 -17.74
N LEU A 225 -34.52 44.92 -17.85
CA LEU A 225 -33.28 44.11 -17.94
C LEU A 225 -32.22 44.09 -16.82
N ALA A 226 -32.04 42.87 -16.30
CA ALA A 226 -30.81 42.05 -16.34
C ALA A 226 -29.41 42.61 -15.97
N ASP A 227 -28.83 41.95 -14.96
CA ASP A 227 -27.47 41.35 -14.93
C ASP A 227 -26.27 42.09 -14.27
N THR A 228 -25.35 41.26 -13.79
CA THR A 228 -23.95 41.46 -13.35
C THR A 228 -23.60 41.96 -11.94
N ARG A 229 -22.96 41.02 -11.22
CA ARG A 229 -21.76 41.15 -10.35
C ARG A 229 -21.82 41.80 -8.96
N CYS A 230 -21.50 40.93 -7.99
CA CYS A 230 -20.54 41.14 -6.89
C CYS A 230 -20.63 42.40 -6.01
N ARG A 231 -21.06 42.22 -4.75
CA ARG A 231 -20.37 42.88 -3.62
C ARG A 231 -20.53 42.19 -2.27
N THR A 232 -19.51 42.42 -1.44
CA THR A 232 -19.41 42.08 -0.02
C THR A 232 -20.23 43.01 0.87
N SER A 233 -20.93 42.47 1.87
CA SER A 233 -21.28 43.16 3.12
C SER A 233 -21.67 42.11 4.17
N VAL A 234 -21.12 42.02 5.39
CA VAL A 234 -20.81 43.01 6.46
C VAL A 234 -21.98 43.19 7.45
N LEU A 235 -21.79 42.65 8.66
CA LEU A 235 -22.47 42.97 9.94
C LEU A 235 -23.99 42.62 10.01
N THR A 236 -24.52 42.20 11.17
CA THR A 236 -24.64 43.01 12.39
C THR A 236 -24.67 42.22 13.70
N HIS A 237 -24.22 42.88 14.79
CA HIS A 237 -24.57 42.49 16.15
C HIS A 237 -26.05 42.76 16.43
N SER A 238 -26.68 41.93 17.24
CA SER A 238 -27.82 42.31 18.07
C SER A 238 -27.42 42.28 19.55
N ARG A 239 -27.86 43.29 20.31
CA ARG A 239 -27.79 43.35 21.78
C ARG A 239 -29.19 43.62 22.32
N HIS A 240 -29.29 43.70 23.65
CA HIS A 240 -30.50 43.91 24.45
C HIS A 240 -31.37 42.64 24.58
N PHE A 241 -31.98 42.35 25.74
CA PHE A 241 -32.10 43.15 26.97
C PHE A 241 -31.50 42.45 28.20
N SER A 242 -31.04 43.23 29.18
CA SER A 242 -30.51 42.76 30.46
C SER A 242 -31.62 42.53 31.51
N ARG A 243 -31.47 41.52 32.37
CA ARG A 243 -32.17 41.47 33.67
C ARG A 243 -31.31 40.83 34.76
N THR A 244 -31.27 41.50 35.91
CA THR A 244 -30.42 41.18 37.08
C THR A 244 -30.94 39.99 37.89
N GLY A 245 -30.04 39.21 38.49
CA GLY A 245 -30.36 38.05 39.34
C GLY A 245 -29.27 37.72 40.38
N ASN A 246 -29.07 38.63 41.34
CA ASN A 246 -28.28 38.52 42.59
C ASN A 246 -27.15 37.48 42.73
N ASN A 247 -25.92 37.98 42.89
CA ASN A 247 -24.89 37.27 43.63
C ASN A 247 -25.28 37.18 45.12
N GLN A 248 -25.16 36.01 45.75
CA GLN A 248 -24.90 35.91 47.19
C GLN A 248 -23.74 34.95 47.44
N TRP A 249 -22.60 35.55 47.80
CA TRP A 249 -21.41 34.85 48.25
C TRP A 249 -21.58 34.62 49.76
N ILE A 250 -21.73 33.38 50.20
CA ILE A 250 -21.73 33.00 51.62
C ILE A 250 -20.61 31.98 51.84
N SER A 251 -19.84 32.14 52.91
CA SER A 251 -18.53 31.53 53.06
C SER A 251 -18.44 30.56 54.25
N LYS A 252 -18.31 29.26 53.94
CA LYS A 252 -17.77 28.19 54.82
C LYS A 252 -18.62 27.86 56.08
N PRO A 253 -18.32 26.77 56.84
CA PRO A 253 -17.23 25.80 56.68
C PRO A 253 -17.64 24.31 56.55
N ASP A 254 -16.62 23.46 56.39
CA ASP A 254 -16.49 22.02 56.71
C ASP A 254 -17.49 20.98 56.14
N GLY A 255 -16.95 20.00 55.40
CA GLY A 255 -17.74 18.89 54.83
C GLY A 255 -17.00 17.93 53.89
N VAL A 256 -15.90 17.30 54.36
CA VAL A 256 -15.19 16.15 53.76
C VAL A 256 -14.60 16.32 52.35
N LEU A 257 -13.31 15.97 52.22
CA LEU A 257 -12.60 15.86 50.94
C LEU A 257 -12.94 14.54 50.24
N GLU A 258 -13.96 14.51 49.37
CA GLU A 258 -14.06 13.46 48.35
C GLU A 258 -13.19 13.83 47.15
N GLN A 259 -12.01 13.23 47.11
CA GLN A 259 -11.00 13.40 46.08
C GLN A 259 -11.49 12.75 44.79
N LEU A 260 -11.77 13.57 43.76
CA LEU A 260 -12.11 13.09 42.41
C LEU A 260 -11.00 12.17 41.89
N SER A 261 -11.25 10.86 41.95
CA SER A 261 -10.29 9.82 41.60
C SER A 261 -9.80 10.02 40.17
N ALA A 262 -8.51 10.33 40.02
CA ALA A 262 -7.85 10.37 38.73
C ALA A 262 -8.00 9.00 38.07
N ALA A 263 -8.82 8.92 37.01
CA ALA A 263 -9.09 7.69 36.32
C ALA A 263 -7.81 7.18 35.66
N THR A 264 -7.21 6.13 36.23
CA THR A 264 -6.06 5.46 35.62
C THR A 264 -6.44 5.01 34.21
N PRO A 265 -5.67 5.40 33.17
CA PRO A 265 -6.03 5.07 31.80
C PRO A 265 -6.04 3.55 31.64
N LYS A 266 -7.23 2.99 31.42
CA LYS A 266 -7.40 1.55 31.20
C LYS A 266 -6.59 1.15 29.98
N THR A 267 -5.59 0.29 30.17
CA THR A 267 -4.80 -0.27 29.07
C THR A 267 -5.72 -1.04 28.13
N TYR A 268 -6.02 -0.44 26.97
CA TYR A 268 -6.90 -1.03 25.97
C TYR A 268 -6.26 -2.29 25.38
N ARG A 269 -7.10 -3.24 24.96
CA ARG A 269 -6.71 -4.47 24.27
C ARG A 269 -7.63 -4.66 23.07
N CYS A 270 -7.10 -5.24 22.00
CA CYS A 270 -7.92 -5.66 20.87
C CYS A 270 -8.31 -7.13 21.08
N ASP A 271 -9.60 -7.35 21.36
CA ASP A 271 -10.19 -8.61 21.82
C ASP A 271 -11.18 -9.20 20.77
N ASP A 272 -11.12 -8.72 19.53
CA ASP A 272 -11.94 -9.17 18.39
C ASP A 272 -11.15 -9.08 17.07
N LEU A 273 -11.30 -10.09 16.20
CA LEU A 273 -10.64 -10.11 14.88
C LEU A 273 -11.24 -9.05 13.96
N VAL A 274 -12.57 -8.85 14.04
CA VAL A 274 -13.28 -7.94 13.13
C VAL A 274 -12.88 -6.48 13.39
N GLU A 275 -12.66 -6.12 14.65
CA GLU A 275 -12.09 -4.81 15.03
C GLU A 275 -10.68 -4.62 14.42
N LEU A 276 -9.82 -5.62 14.57
CA LEU A 276 -8.44 -5.60 14.06
C LEU A 276 -8.39 -5.50 12.53
N GLU A 277 -9.20 -6.29 11.82
CA GLU A 277 -9.25 -6.32 10.36
C GLU A 277 -9.78 -5.01 9.77
N VAL A 278 -10.92 -4.50 10.27
CA VAL A 278 -11.45 -3.21 9.82
C VAL A 278 -10.43 -2.10 10.12
N GLY A 279 -9.78 -2.14 11.28
CA GLY A 279 -8.75 -1.19 11.68
C GLY A 279 -7.46 -1.22 10.86
N LEU A 280 -7.06 -2.39 10.34
CA LEU A 280 -5.90 -2.59 9.46
C LEU A 280 -6.25 -2.50 7.97
N SER A 281 -7.50 -2.20 7.61
CA SER A 281 -7.92 -2.07 6.21
C SER A 281 -7.31 -0.86 5.50
N HIS A 282 -7.21 0.28 6.21
CA HIS A 282 -6.87 1.61 5.69
C HIS A 282 -7.54 1.90 4.32
N GLY A 283 -8.87 1.76 4.26
CA GLY A 283 -9.68 1.97 3.05
C GLY A 283 -9.82 0.75 2.13
N GLY A 284 -8.91 -0.25 2.25
CA GLY A 284 -8.93 -1.48 1.46
C GLY A 284 -9.96 -2.53 1.90
N LEU A 285 -11.17 -2.14 2.33
CA LEU A 285 -12.15 -3.03 2.97
C LEU A 285 -12.51 -4.27 2.14
N SER A 286 -12.65 -4.12 0.81
CA SER A 286 -12.92 -5.25 -0.10
C SER A 286 -11.76 -6.24 -0.16
N SER A 287 -10.52 -5.75 -0.10
CA SER A 287 -9.31 -6.58 -0.07
C SER A 287 -9.12 -7.24 1.29
N MET A 288 -9.38 -6.52 2.39
CA MET A 288 -9.31 -7.09 3.74
C MET A 288 -10.36 -8.18 3.97
N LYS A 289 -11.57 -8.05 3.40
CA LYS A 289 -12.57 -9.13 3.45
C LYS A 289 -12.10 -10.41 2.73
N LEU A 290 -11.30 -10.29 1.68
CA LEU A 290 -10.66 -11.47 1.05
C LEU A 290 -9.51 -12.04 1.90
N VAL A 291 -8.94 -11.26 2.82
CA VAL A 291 -7.97 -11.75 3.82
C VAL A 291 -8.71 -12.50 4.94
N ASP A 292 -9.77 -11.93 5.52
CA ASP A 292 -10.66 -12.59 6.51
C ASP A 292 -11.10 -13.99 6.04
N GLU A 293 -11.72 -14.09 4.85
CA GLU A 293 -12.16 -15.38 4.32
C GLU A 293 -10.99 -16.37 4.08
N ALA A 294 -9.78 -15.87 3.79
CA ALA A 294 -8.59 -16.72 3.65
C ALA A 294 -8.02 -17.20 4.99
N VAL A 295 -7.98 -16.32 6.01
CA VAL A 295 -7.63 -16.65 7.40
C VAL A 295 -8.61 -17.69 7.93
N ARG A 296 -9.91 -17.47 7.72
CA ARG A 296 -11.01 -18.35 8.14
C ARG A 296 -10.93 -19.73 7.49
N LEU A 297 -10.58 -19.83 6.20
CA LEU A 297 -10.35 -21.11 5.53
C LEU A 297 -9.10 -21.83 6.05
N GLN A 298 -7.99 -21.12 6.31
CA GLN A 298 -6.82 -21.72 6.97
C GLN A 298 -7.15 -22.24 8.37
N TYR A 299 -7.93 -21.48 9.16
CA TYR A 299 -8.37 -21.88 10.51
C TYR A 299 -9.25 -23.13 10.47
N GLN A 300 -10.20 -23.20 9.54
CA GLN A 300 -11.04 -24.39 9.32
C GLN A 300 -10.21 -25.61 8.89
N ASN A 301 -9.25 -25.44 7.99
CA ASN A 301 -8.35 -26.53 7.57
C ASN A 301 -7.47 -27.03 8.73
N ALA A 302 -6.93 -26.12 9.56
CA ALA A 302 -6.16 -26.48 10.74
C ALA A 302 -7.01 -27.25 11.77
N GLY A 303 -8.24 -26.80 12.04
CA GLY A 303 -9.18 -27.48 12.94
C GLY A 303 -9.62 -28.87 12.47
N MET A 304 -9.64 -29.12 11.14
CA MET A 304 -9.90 -30.45 10.58
C MET A 304 -8.72 -31.41 10.75
N GLN A 305 -7.48 -30.89 10.79
CA GLN A 305 -6.27 -31.71 10.99
C GLN A 305 -5.93 -31.92 12.48
N GLN A 306 -6.20 -30.94 13.34
CA GLN A 306 -5.80 -30.96 14.76
C GLN A 306 -6.86 -31.61 15.66
N GLY A 307 -6.87 -32.94 15.68
CA GLY A 307 -7.62 -33.70 16.69
C GLY A 307 -7.14 -33.39 18.11
N SER A 308 -7.91 -32.56 18.85
CA SER A 308 -7.75 -32.30 20.29
C SER A 308 -6.36 -31.78 20.72
N CYS A 309 -5.66 -31.01 19.89
CA CYS A 309 -4.32 -30.50 20.20
C CYS A 309 -4.29 -28.99 20.43
N THR A 310 -3.82 -28.55 21.60
CA THR A 310 -3.89 -27.15 22.09
C THR A 310 -2.82 -26.22 21.49
N VAL A 311 -2.58 -26.30 20.19
CA VAL A 311 -1.61 -25.46 19.47
C VAL A 311 -2.30 -24.18 18.99
N PRO A 312 -1.72 -22.98 19.21
CA PRO A 312 -2.31 -21.75 18.68
C PRO A 312 -2.34 -21.77 17.15
N PHE A 313 -3.42 -21.27 16.56
CA PHE A 313 -3.45 -21.01 15.12
C PHE A 313 -2.45 -19.90 14.76
N LEU A 314 -1.52 -20.21 13.84
CA LEU A 314 -0.63 -19.25 13.22
C LEU A 314 -1.07 -19.02 11.78
N PHE A 315 -1.30 -17.76 11.42
CA PHE A 315 -1.63 -17.38 10.04
C PHE A 315 -0.41 -17.55 9.12
N ASP A 316 -0.51 -18.46 8.14
CA ASP A 316 0.59 -18.84 7.26
C ASP A 316 0.44 -18.22 5.86
N ILE A 317 1.08 -17.07 5.66
CA ILE A 317 1.14 -16.39 4.36
C ILE A 317 1.72 -17.27 3.25
N SER A 318 2.60 -18.23 3.55
CA SER A 318 3.24 -19.07 2.52
C SER A 318 2.27 -20.06 1.86
N ARG A 319 1.10 -20.28 2.46
CA ARG A 319 0.00 -21.13 1.96
C ARG A 319 -1.12 -20.34 1.30
N ILE A 320 -0.90 -19.06 0.99
CA ILE A 320 -1.85 -18.17 0.30
C ILE A 320 -1.30 -17.81 -1.08
N PHE A 321 -2.16 -17.89 -2.10
CA PHE A 321 -1.82 -17.57 -3.49
C PHE A 321 -2.85 -16.64 -4.11
N THR A 322 -2.41 -15.79 -5.03
CA THR A 322 -3.27 -14.93 -5.84
C THR A 322 -3.42 -15.52 -7.25
N CYS A 323 -4.64 -15.49 -7.78
CA CYS A 323 -4.94 -15.86 -9.17
C CYS A 323 -5.69 -14.71 -9.84
N CYS A 324 -4.99 -14.01 -10.74
CA CYS A 324 -5.46 -12.78 -11.37
C CYS A 324 -6.16 -13.06 -12.70
N LEU A 325 -7.46 -12.76 -12.78
CA LEU A 325 -8.30 -12.99 -13.96
C LEU A 325 -8.85 -11.65 -14.49
N PRO A 326 -8.21 -11.03 -15.51
CA PRO A 326 -8.69 -9.80 -16.13
C PRO A 326 -9.97 -10.02 -16.95
N GLY A 327 -10.73 -8.95 -17.19
CA GLY A 327 -11.97 -8.95 -17.96
C GLY A 327 -13.24 -9.33 -17.17
N PHE A 328 -13.08 -9.92 -15.97
CA PHE A 328 -14.21 -10.38 -15.14
C PHE A 328 -14.70 -9.30 -14.18
N PRO A 329 -16.03 -9.15 -13.96
CA PRO A 329 -16.57 -8.21 -12.98
C PRO A 329 -16.01 -8.44 -11.58
N GLU A 330 -15.84 -7.35 -10.82
CA GLU A 330 -15.23 -7.32 -9.49
C GLU A 330 -15.89 -8.30 -8.51
N THR A 331 -17.20 -8.52 -8.65
CA THR A 331 -18.05 -9.41 -7.83
C THR A 331 -17.69 -10.89 -7.94
N PHE A 332 -16.91 -11.30 -8.94
CA PHE A 332 -16.42 -12.67 -9.06
C PHE A 332 -15.17 -12.95 -8.21
N SER A 333 -14.53 -11.91 -7.65
CA SER A 333 -13.38 -12.06 -6.75
C SER A 333 -13.78 -12.81 -5.48
N CYS A 334 -13.16 -13.94 -5.21
CA CYS A 334 -13.45 -14.76 -4.03
C CYS A 334 -12.29 -15.66 -3.64
N VAL A 335 -12.30 -16.10 -2.39
CA VAL A 335 -11.34 -17.08 -1.86
C VAL A 335 -11.82 -18.50 -2.12
N CYS A 336 -10.90 -19.42 -2.39
CA CYS A 336 -11.17 -20.84 -2.57
C CYS A 336 -10.09 -21.71 -1.88
N PRO A 337 -10.45 -22.85 -1.28
CA PRO A 337 -9.47 -23.83 -0.83
C PRO A 337 -8.83 -24.56 -2.03
N GLY A 338 -7.57 -24.96 -1.87
CA GLY A 338 -6.77 -25.57 -2.94
C GLY A 338 -6.04 -24.55 -3.83
N TYR A 339 -5.50 -25.02 -4.95
CA TYR A 339 -4.74 -24.21 -5.91
C TYR A 339 -5.62 -23.83 -7.11
N ILE A 340 -5.66 -22.56 -7.49
CA ILE A 340 -6.29 -22.13 -8.76
C ILE A 340 -5.21 -21.58 -9.68
N THR A 341 -5.20 -22.08 -10.91
CA THR A 341 -4.23 -21.69 -11.93
C THR A 341 -4.90 -21.59 -13.31
N VAL A 342 -4.18 -21.01 -14.27
CA VAL A 342 -4.70 -20.62 -15.58
C VAL A 342 -4.00 -21.44 -16.66
N VAL A 343 -4.80 -22.10 -17.51
CA VAL A 343 -4.35 -23.03 -18.57
C VAL A 343 -4.92 -22.64 -19.93
N SER A 344 -4.34 -23.17 -21.01
CA SER A 344 -4.85 -22.96 -22.37
C SER A 344 -6.28 -23.49 -22.55
N ILE A 345 -7.08 -22.85 -23.39
CA ILE A 345 -8.44 -23.34 -23.72
C ILE A 345 -8.41 -24.66 -24.50
N SER A 346 -7.28 -25.00 -25.15
CA SER A 346 -7.09 -26.31 -25.81
C SER A 346 -7.24 -27.48 -24.83
N SER A 347 -6.83 -27.32 -23.57
CA SER A 347 -6.98 -28.34 -22.54
C SER A 347 -8.42 -28.56 -22.06
N THR A 348 -9.40 -27.72 -22.46
CA THR A 348 -10.77 -27.77 -21.92
C THR A 348 -11.48 -29.11 -22.13
N ALA A 349 -11.23 -29.82 -23.23
CA ALA A 349 -11.80 -31.16 -23.45
C ALA A 349 -11.27 -32.17 -22.42
N LEU A 350 -9.94 -32.20 -22.22
CA LEU A 350 -9.27 -33.05 -21.24
C LEU A 350 -9.71 -32.74 -19.80
N ILE A 351 -9.84 -31.45 -19.46
CA ILE A 351 -10.26 -31.02 -18.11
C ILE A 351 -11.68 -31.49 -17.79
N LYS A 352 -12.58 -31.55 -18.79
CA LYS A 352 -13.94 -32.10 -18.64
C LYS A 352 -13.94 -33.62 -18.44
N GLU A 353 -13.04 -34.35 -19.10
CA GLU A 353 -12.92 -35.81 -18.90
C GLU A 353 -12.33 -36.18 -17.53
N LEU A 354 -11.31 -35.44 -17.06
CA LEU A 354 -10.69 -35.63 -15.74
C LEU A 354 -11.53 -35.05 -14.58
N GLN A 355 -12.67 -34.42 -14.86
CA GLN A 355 -13.40 -33.63 -13.88
C GLN A 355 -13.95 -34.48 -12.72
N ASN A 356 -13.69 -34.06 -11.49
CA ASN A 356 -14.08 -34.75 -10.24
C ASN A 356 -13.52 -36.18 -10.05
N GLN A 357 -12.63 -36.67 -10.91
CA GLN A 357 -11.95 -37.96 -10.68
C GLN A 357 -10.71 -37.78 -9.80
N PRO A 358 -10.37 -38.75 -8.92
CA PRO A 358 -9.11 -38.75 -8.18
C PRO A 358 -7.98 -39.21 -9.11
N ILE A 359 -7.11 -38.28 -9.50
CA ILE A 359 -6.06 -38.50 -10.49
C ILE A 359 -4.66 -38.62 -9.87
N ARG A 360 -3.73 -39.26 -10.60
CA ARG A 360 -2.32 -39.40 -10.16
C ARG A 360 -1.49 -38.19 -10.56
N VAL A 361 -0.66 -37.71 -9.63
CA VAL A 361 0.17 -36.51 -9.77
C VAL A 361 1.66 -36.80 -9.65
N VAL A 362 2.48 -36.13 -10.47
CA VAL A 362 3.94 -36.02 -10.31
C VAL A 362 4.33 -34.56 -10.12
N LEU A 363 5.31 -34.32 -9.25
CA LEU A 363 5.84 -33.02 -8.89
C LEU A 363 7.31 -32.92 -9.35
N VAL A 364 7.61 -32.00 -10.27
CA VAL A 364 8.95 -31.79 -10.85
C VAL A 364 9.51 -30.43 -10.46
N GLU A 365 10.70 -30.38 -9.87
CA GLU A 365 11.36 -29.13 -9.48
C GLU A 365 12.04 -28.43 -10.68
N GLY A 366 12.61 -29.21 -11.60
CA GLY A 366 13.36 -28.71 -12.77
C GLY A 366 12.50 -28.29 -13.95
N ASP A 367 13.12 -27.69 -14.98
CA ASP A 367 12.44 -27.40 -16.25
C ASP A 367 12.17 -28.71 -17.02
N LEU A 368 10.96 -28.87 -17.53
CA LEU A 368 10.60 -29.91 -18.50
C LEU A 368 10.92 -29.43 -19.91
N THR A 369 12.21 -29.33 -20.22
CA THR A 369 12.74 -29.06 -21.56
C THR A 369 13.93 -29.97 -21.90
N GLU A 370 14.12 -30.28 -23.19
CA GLU A 370 15.26 -31.07 -23.69
C GLU A 370 16.61 -30.46 -23.26
N ASN A 371 16.67 -29.14 -23.11
CA ASN A 371 17.88 -28.38 -22.80
C ASN A 371 18.22 -28.30 -21.30
N TYR A 372 17.32 -28.70 -20.39
CA TYR A 372 17.51 -28.53 -18.95
C TYR A 372 18.68 -29.38 -18.39
N ARG A 373 19.66 -28.74 -17.76
CA ARG A 373 20.79 -29.38 -17.06
C ARG A 373 20.94 -28.73 -15.69
N HIS A 374 21.38 -29.50 -14.69
CA HIS A 374 21.59 -28.94 -13.35
C HIS A 374 22.80 -28.01 -13.32
N LEU A 375 22.80 -27.09 -12.35
CA LEU A 375 23.90 -26.19 -12.06
C LEU A 375 25.19 -27.00 -11.84
N GLY A 376 26.14 -26.88 -12.77
CA GLY A 376 27.38 -27.64 -12.81
C GLY A 376 27.58 -28.48 -14.09
N PHE A 377 26.51 -28.91 -14.78
CA PHE A 377 26.57 -29.72 -16.00
C PHE A 377 26.31 -28.91 -17.29
N ASN A 378 26.78 -27.66 -17.31
CA ASN A 378 26.77 -26.84 -18.52
C ASN A 378 27.81 -27.36 -19.51
N LYS A 379 27.40 -27.65 -20.77
CA LYS A 379 28.36 -27.82 -21.87
C LYS A 379 29.18 -26.54 -22.00
N SER A 380 30.49 -26.62 -21.79
CA SER A 380 31.41 -25.52 -22.09
C SER A 380 31.32 -25.18 -23.59
N ALA A 381 30.93 -23.95 -23.92
CA ALA A 381 30.63 -23.52 -25.31
C ALA A 381 31.80 -23.65 -26.30
N SER A 382 33.02 -23.91 -25.81
CA SER A 382 34.23 -24.19 -26.57
C SER A 382 34.36 -25.64 -27.09
N ILE A 383 33.65 -26.62 -26.50
CA ILE A 383 33.74 -28.03 -26.91
C ILE A 383 32.63 -28.32 -27.93
N LYS A 384 32.98 -28.29 -29.21
CA LYS A 384 32.19 -28.89 -30.29
C LYS A 384 32.68 -30.32 -30.52
N THR A 385 31.81 -31.29 -30.31
CA THR A 385 32.06 -32.68 -30.68
C THR A 385 32.03 -32.78 -32.21
N VAL A 386 32.94 -33.55 -32.84
CA VAL A 386 33.01 -33.64 -34.31
C VAL A 386 31.76 -34.31 -34.93
N SER A 387 30.93 -34.98 -34.12
CA SER A 387 29.59 -35.44 -34.49
C SER A 387 28.54 -34.31 -34.61
N GLU A 388 28.70 -33.19 -33.91
CA GLU A 388 27.74 -32.07 -33.87
C GLU A 388 27.84 -31.13 -35.10
N SER A 389 28.76 -31.39 -36.03
CA SER A 389 28.88 -30.60 -37.27
C SER A 389 27.88 -31.00 -38.37
N LEU A 390 27.17 -32.12 -38.24
CA LEU A 390 26.03 -32.43 -39.12
C LEU A 390 24.79 -31.70 -38.61
N LYS A 391 24.37 -30.64 -39.31
CA LYS A 391 23.10 -29.92 -39.05
C LYS A 391 21.89 -30.72 -39.57
N VAL A 392 21.71 -31.93 -39.06
CA VAL A 392 20.62 -32.85 -39.42
C VAL A 392 20.08 -33.45 -38.11
N GLN A 393 18.75 -33.44 -37.92
CA GLN A 393 18.06 -33.88 -36.70
C GLN A 393 18.36 -33.07 -35.41
N ARG A 394 18.07 -31.76 -35.41
CA ARG A 394 17.80 -31.04 -34.14
C ARG A 394 16.35 -31.25 -33.67
N ASP A 395 15.38 -31.21 -34.58
CA ASP A 395 13.97 -31.48 -34.21
C ASP A 395 13.74 -32.92 -33.70
N GLY A 396 14.52 -33.88 -34.21
CA GLY A 396 14.42 -35.28 -33.77
C GLY A 396 14.89 -35.54 -32.34
N SER A 397 15.77 -34.71 -31.75
CA SER A 397 16.25 -34.94 -30.38
C SER A 397 15.23 -34.48 -29.33
N GLU A 398 14.59 -33.32 -29.53
CA GLU A 398 13.45 -32.92 -28.69
C GLU A 398 12.25 -33.84 -28.88
N GLU A 399 11.97 -34.32 -30.09
CA GLU A 399 10.88 -35.28 -30.33
C GLU A 399 11.11 -36.61 -29.57
N LEU A 400 12.29 -37.23 -29.73
CA LEU A 400 12.64 -38.46 -29.01
C LEU A 400 12.66 -38.27 -27.48
N TRP A 401 13.09 -37.10 -27.00
CA TRP A 401 13.03 -36.74 -25.58
C TRP A 401 11.58 -36.63 -25.09
N THR A 402 10.70 -35.98 -25.87
CA THR A 402 9.29 -35.79 -25.54
C THR A 402 8.54 -37.14 -25.51
N ASP A 403 8.82 -38.01 -26.48
CA ASP A 403 8.23 -39.37 -26.51
C ASP A 403 8.72 -40.23 -25.34
N HIS A 404 9.99 -40.09 -24.93
CA HIS A 404 10.52 -40.77 -23.74
C HIS A 404 9.86 -40.26 -22.44
N VAL A 405 9.68 -38.94 -22.30
CA VAL A 405 8.91 -38.34 -21.18
C VAL A 405 7.50 -38.90 -21.15
N LEU A 406 6.82 -38.94 -22.30
CA LEU A 406 5.46 -39.47 -22.40
C LEU A 406 5.40 -40.97 -22.04
N GLN A 407 6.37 -41.78 -22.46
CA GLN A 407 6.48 -43.19 -22.05
C GLN A 407 6.61 -43.36 -20.52
N VAL A 408 7.38 -42.51 -19.84
CA VAL A 408 7.49 -42.53 -18.37
C VAL A 408 6.15 -42.18 -17.71
N LEU A 409 5.46 -41.14 -18.19
CA LEU A 409 4.16 -40.72 -17.67
C LEU A 409 3.04 -41.76 -17.92
N ILE A 410 3.09 -42.47 -19.05
CA ILE A 410 2.20 -43.60 -19.34
C ILE A 410 2.51 -44.78 -18.42
N LYS A 411 3.79 -45.16 -18.27
CA LYS A 411 4.24 -46.31 -17.48
C LYS A 411 3.75 -46.27 -16.02
N PHE A 412 3.74 -45.09 -15.41
CA PHE A 412 3.29 -44.90 -14.02
C PHE A 412 1.83 -44.42 -13.90
N ASN A 413 1.08 -44.41 -15.01
CA ASN A 413 -0.31 -43.95 -15.11
C ASN A 413 -0.53 -42.55 -14.49
N VAL A 414 0.37 -41.61 -14.81
CA VAL A 414 0.30 -40.21 -14.35
C VAL A 414 -0.71 -39.45 -15.21
N ASN A 415 -1.55 -38.62 -14.59
CA ASN A 415 -2.54 -37.80 -15.27
C ASN A 415 -2.22 -36.30 -15.18
N LEU A 416 -1.62 -35.87 -14.06
CA LEU A 416 -1.23 -34.49 -13.78
C LEU A 416 0.28 -34.41 -13.56
N VAL A 417 0.94 -33.46 -14.22
CA VAL A 417 2.32 -33.09 -13.95
C VAL A 417 2.34 -31.62 -13.55
N LEU A 418 2.77 -31.34 -12.33
CA LEU A 418 3.12 -29.99 -11.90
C LEU A 418 4.63 -29.84 -12.02
N ALA A 419 5.09 -28.76 -12.64
CA ALA A 419 6.49 -28.41 -12.76
C ALA A 419 6.72 -27.00 -12.21
N GLN A 420 7.76 -26.84 -11.38
CA GLN A 420 8.19 -25.53 -10.90
C GLN A 420 8.97 -24.76 -11.98
N GLY A 421 9.71 -25.48 -12.84
CA GLY A 421 10.36 -24.91 -14.01
C GLY A 421 9.42 -24.69 -15.20
N ASN A 422 10.01 -24.22 -16.29
CA ASN A 422 9.38 -24.04 -17.60
C ASN A 422 9.11 -25.40 -18.26
N VAL A 423 8.17 -25.45 -19.20
CA VAL A 423 7.75 -26.66 -19.91
C VAL A 423 7.75 -26.38 -21.42
N SER A 424 8.28 -27.29 -22.24
CA SER A 424 8.20 -27.16 -23.71
C SER A 424 6.75 -27.25 -24.21
N GLU A 425 6.35 -26.34 -25.10
CA GLU A 425 5.01 -26.32 -25.70
C GLU A 425 4.71 -27.64 -26.45
N ARG A 426 5.71 -28.19 -27.16
CA ARG A 426 5.66 -29.50 -27.84
C ARG A 426 5.32 -30.65 -26.89
N LEU A 427 5.74 -30.57 -25.62
CA LEU A 427 5.40 -31.54 -24.58
C LEU A 427 3.97 -31.34 -24.07
N ILE A 428 3.51 -30.09 -23.91
CA ILE A 428 2.12 -29.79 -23.50
C ILE A 428 1.12 -30.30 -24.55
N GLU A 429 1.43 -30.14 -25.84
CA GLU A 429 0.65 -30.67 -26.97
C GLU A 429 0.57 -32.20 -26.93
N LYS A 430 1.72 -32.90 -27.02
CA LYS A 430 1.75 -34.38 -26.98
C LYS A 430 1.16 -34.96 -25.69
N CYS A 431 1.30 -34.29 -24.55
CA CYS A 431 0.64 -34.71 -23.31
C CYS A 431 -0.88 -34.52 -23.36
N THR A 432 -1.39 -33.42 -23.92
CA THR A 432 -2.83 -33.15 -24.06
C THR A 432 -3.50 -34.26 -24.89
N ASP A 433 -2.92 -34.61 -26.05
CA ASP A 433 -3.40 -35.72 -26.90
C ASP A 433 -3.41 -37.06 -26.15
N SER A 434 -2.40 -37.30 -25.30
CA SER A 434 -2.29 -38.51 -24.49
C SER A 434 -3.26 -38.57 -23.28
N LYS A 435 -4.07 -37.52 -23.09
CA LYS A 435 -4.93 -37.26 -21.92
C LYS A 435 -4.17 -37.00 -20.61
N ARG A 436 -3.16 -36.14 -20.66
CA ARG A 436 -2.35 -35.70 -19.49
C ARG A 436 -2.25 -34.18 -19.41
N LEU A 437 -2.56 -33.64 -18.23
CA LEU A 437 -2.47 -32.21 -17.95
C LEU A 437 -1.07 -31.89 -17.41
N VAL A 438 -0.37 -30.97 -18.06
CA VAL A 438 0.95 -30.48 -17.64
C VAL A 438 0.84 -29.00 -17.32
N ILE A 439 1.37 -28.57 -16.17
CA ILE A 439 1.32 -27.19 -15.70
C ILE A 439 2.72 -26.79 -15.26
N GLY A 440 3.31 -25.81 -15.94
CA GLY A 440 4.62 -25.24 -15.63
C GLY A 440 4.56 -24.04 -14.68
N SER A 441 5.74 -23.56 -14.27
CA SER A 441 5.92 -22.33 -13.48
C SER A 441 5.15 -22.32 -12.14
N VAL A 442 4.92 -23.50 -11.54
CA VAL A 442 4.21 -23.66 -10.27
C VAL A 442 5.11 -23.25 -9.10
N ASN A 443 4.58 -22.47 -8.14
CA ASN A 443 5.38 -22.03 -7.00
C ASN A 443 5.80 -23.21 -6.10
N GLY A 444 7.07 -23.26 -5.65
CA GLY A 444 7.59 -24.34 -4.80
C GLY A 444 6.81 -24.58 -3.49
N HIS A 445 6.17 -23.54 -2.93
CA HIS A 445 5.27 -23.70 -1.77
C HIS A 445 3.97 -24.45 -2.12
N VAL A 446 3.46 -24.28 -3.35
CA VAL A 446 2.32 -25.06 -3.88
C VAL A 446 2.75 -26.51 -4.12
N MET A 447 3.95 -26.71 -4.67
CA MET A 447 4.54 -28.05 -4.85
C MET A 447 4.68 -28.79 -3.52
N GLN A 448 5.20 -28.13 -2.50
CA GLN A 448 5.29 -28.63 -1.13
C GLN A 448 3.92 -28.97 -0.54
N ALA A 449 2.90 -28.11 -0.70
CA ALA A 449 1.55 -28.37 -0.22
C ALA A 449 0.88 -29.57 -0.93
N PHE A 450 1.15 -29.79 -2.23
CA PHE A 450 0.71 -30.99 -2.93
C PHE A 450 1.51 -32.23 -2.53
N ALA A 451 2.80 -32.13 -2.22
CA ALA A 451 3.58 -33.25 -1.68
C ALA A 451 3.01 -33.73 -0.34
N GLU A 452 2.75 -32.78 0.58
CA GLU A 452 2.11 -33.02 1.88
C GLU A 452 0.73 -33.66 1.76
N ALA A 453 -0.13 -33.19 0.84
CA ALA A 453 -1.52 -33.64 0.74
C ALA A 453 -1.74 -34.89 -0.14
N SER A 454 -0.90 -35.12 -1.16
CA SER A 454 -1.08 -36.24 -2.12
C SER A 454 -0.12 -37.41 -1.88
N GLY A 455 0.86 -37.26 -0.99
CA GLY A 455 1.94 -38.23 -0.77
C GLY A 455 2.98 -38.28 -1.89
N ALA A 456 2.94 -37.35 -2.86
CA ALA A 456 3.93 -37.28 -3.95
C ALA A 456 5.31 -36.86 -3.42
N VAL A 457 6.36 -37.46 -3.99
CA VAL A 457 7.75 -37.05 -3.74
C VAL A 457 8.20 -36.15 -4.88
N GLN A 458 8.69 -34.95 -4.54
CA GLN A 458 9.25 -34.00 -5.49
C GLN A 458 10.53 -34.57 -6.11
N VAL A 459 10.67 -34.46 -7.44
CA VAL A 459 11.84 -34.93 -8.19
C VAL A 459 12.43 -33.82 -9.04
N THR A 460 13.76 -33.72 -9.11
CA THR A 460 14.43 -32.72 -9.94
C THR A 460 14.36 -33.09 -11.43
N TYR A 461 14.29 -34.38 -11.76
CA TYR A 461 14.22 -34.90 -13.12
C TYR A 461 13.08 -35.90 -13.33
N ILE A 462 12.41 -35.79 -14.48
CA ILE A 462 11.39 -36.74 -14.95
C ILE A 462 11.88 -38.19 -15.04
N THR A 463 13.18 -38.43 -15.25
CA THR A 463 13.79 -39.77 -15.28
C THR A 463 13.97 -40.40 -13.89
N GLN A 464 13.80 -39.64 -12.80
CA GLN A 464 13.81 -40.14 -11.43
C GLN A 464 12.43 -40.65 -10.97
N VAL A 465 11.37 -40.36 -11.75
CA VAL A 465 10.01 -40.80 -11.44
C VAL A 465 9.96 -42.33 -11.35
N ASN A 466 9.51 -42.78 -10.19
CA ASN A 466 9.22 -44.17 -9.87
C ASN A 466 7.87 -44.24 -9.14
N GLU A 467 7.35 -45.43 -8.90
CA GLU A 467 6.01 -45.62 -8.33
C GLU A 467 5.80 -44.94 -6.98
N ASN A 468 6.86 -44.83 -6.15
CA ASN A 468 6.81 -44.18 -4.84
C ASN A 468 6.78 -42.64 -4.92
N CYS A 469 7.10 -42.05 -6.08
CA CYS A 469 7.04 -40.59 -6.26
C CYS A 469 5.65 -40.09 -6.67
N VAL A 470 4.76 -40.97 -7.14
CA VAL A 470 3.49 -40.58 -7.78
C VAL A 470 2.36 -40.54 -6.76
N GLY A 471 2.01 -39.34 -6.30
CA GLY A 471 0.90 -39.09 -5.40
C GLY A 471 -0.47 -39.32 -6.04
N GLY A 472 -1.52 -39.32 -5.21
CA GLY A 472 -2.90 -39.54 -5.61
C GLY A 472 -3.91 -38.59 -4.96
N GLY A 473 -5.19 -38.81 -5.23
CA GLY A 473 -6.29 -38.07 -4.58
C GLY A 473 -6.50 -36.63 -5.05
N VAL A 474 -5.67 -36.11 -5.96
CA VAL A 474 -5.89 -34.79 -6.58
C VAL A 474 -7.14 -34.85 -7.46
N CYS A 475 -8.00 -33.84 -7.39
CA CYS A 475 -9.16 -33.67 -8.25
C CYS A 475 -9.04 -32.36 -9.04
N VAL A 476 -9.31 -32.41 -10.35
CA VAL A 476 -9.40 -31.24 -11.22
C VAL A 476 -10.86 -30.82 -11.36
N THR A 477 -11.14 -29.52 -11.29
CA THR A 477 -12.44 -28.94 -11.65
C THR A 477 -12.26 -27.60 -12.37
N ILE A 478 -13.08 -27.33 -13.38
CA ILE A 478 -13.19 -25.98 -13.97
C ILE A 478 -13.72 -25.04 -12.88
N TRP A 479 -13.06 -23.89 -12.65
CA TRP A 479 -13.40 -23.02 -11.52
C TRP A 479 -14.82 -22.44 -11.62
N ARG A 480 -15.16 -21.88 -12.78
CA ARG A 480 -16.52 -21.48 -13.19
C ARG A 480 -16.66 -21.59 -14.70
N SER A 481 -17.86 -21.89 -15.22
CA SER A 481 -18.13 -21.80 -16.66
C SER A 481 -18.32 -20.34 -17.06
N ILE A 482 -17.37 -19.82 -17.84
CA ILE A 482 -17.39 -18.45 -18.36
C ILE A 482 -18.49 -18.33 -19.44
N PRO A 483 -19.35 -17.29 -19.42
CA PRO A 483 -20.29 -17.02 -20.50
C PRO A 483 -19.56 -16.73 -21.82
N SER A 484 -20.08 -17.25 -22.93
CA SER A 484 -19.38 -17.23 -24.23
C SER A 484 -19.09 -15.84 -24.77
N ASP A 485 -19.91 -14.85 -24.42
CA ASP A 485 -19.97 -13.54 -25.09
C ASP A 485 -18.80 -12.59 -24.73
N ALA A 486 -17.85 -13.05 -23.91
CA ALA A 486 -16.63 -12.33 -23.54
C ALA A 486 -15.35 -13.19 -23.69
N ALA A 487 -15.43 -14.34 -24.38
CA ALA A 487 -14.34 -15.32 -24.43
C ALA A 487 -13.28 -15.04 -25.52
N ASP A 488 -13.62 -14.28 -26.57
CA ASP A 488 -12.82 -14.21 -27.80
C ASP A 488 -11.44 -13.52 -27.67
N GLU A 489 -11.21 -12.67 -26.66
CA GLU A 489 -9.91 -12.01 -26.44
C GLU A 489 -8.97 -12.76 -25.47
N ILE A 490 -9.45 -13.73 -24.70
CA ILE A 490 -8.66 -14.43 -23.67
C ILE A 490 -8.71 -15.95 -23.88
N ASN A 491 -7.73 -16.47 -24.62
CA ASN A 491 -7.52 -17.90 -24.92
C ASN A 491 -7.02 -18.71 -23.69
N ARG A 492 -7.63 -18.52 -22.52
CA ARG A 492 -7.21 -19.10 -21.24
C ARG A 492 -8.41 -19.42 -20.32
N MET A 493 -8.34 -20.54 -19.62
CA MET A 493 -9.35 -21.01 -18.66
C MET A 493 -8.75 -21.17 -17.25
N ALA A 494 -9.53 -20.80 -16.22
CA ALA A 494 -9.16 -21.04 -14.82
C ALA A 494 -9.62 -22.42 -14.34
N ILE A 495 -8.68 -23.19 -13.78
CA ILE A 495 -8.93 -24.50 -13.15
C ILE A 495 -8.61 -24.45 -11.66
N MET A 496 -9.38 -25.20 -10.87
CA MET A 496 -9.13 -25.50 -9.47
C MET A 496 -8.57 -26.92 -9.34
N LEU A 497 -7.46 -27.05 -8.64
CA LEU A 497 -6.86 -28.31 -8.19
C LEU A 497 -7.05 -28.42 -6.68
N ARG A 498 -7.76 -29.47 -6.24
CA ARG A 498 -8.03 -29.76 -4.83
C ARG A 498 -7.55 -31.15 -4.45
N THR A 499 -7.13 -31.33 -3.21
CA THR A 499 -6.79 -32.64 -2.62
C THR A 499 -7.37 -32.66 -1.20
N GLU A 500 -7.73 -33.83 -0.70
CA GLU A 500 -8.16 -33.95 0.70
C GLU A 500 -7.02 -33.52 1.65
N GLY A 501 -7.37 -32.82 2.73
CA GLY A 501 -6.38 -32.31 3.69
C GLY A 501 -5.44 -31.21 3.19
N ILE A 502 -5.58 -30.67 1.96
CA ILE A 502 -4.66 -29.65 1.46
C ILE A 502 -4.79 -28.32 2.23
N ASN A 503 -3.80 -27.99 3.06
CA ASN A 503 -3.69 -26.67 3.67
C ASN A 503 -3.06 -25.69 2.66
N LEU A 504 -3.91 -25.20 1.77
CA LEU A 504 -3.59 -24.25 0.70
C LEU A 504 -4.84 -23.42 0.37
N VAL A 505 -4.68 -22.12 0.15
CA VAL A 505 -5.77 -21.19 -0.16
C VAL A 505 -5.40 -20.32 -1.35
N THR A 506 -6.28 -20.22 -2.35
CA THR A 506 -6.12 -19.30 -3.49
C THR A 506 -7.20 -18.23 -3.48
N VAL A 507 -6.79 -16.96 -3.50
CA VAL A 507 -7.65 -15.79 -3.67
C VAL A 507 -7.70 -15.44 -5.15
N VAL A 508 -8.88 -15.55 -5.76
CA VAL A 508 -9.09 -15.15 -7.15
C VAL A 508 -9.45 -13.67 -7.18
N LEU A 509 -8.68 -12.90 -7.95
CA LEU A 509 -8.82 -11.45 -8.09
C LEU A 509 -9.29 -11.12 -9.51
N THR A 510 -10.44 -10.45 -9.60
CA THR A 510 -11.09 -10.07 -10.86
C THR A 510 -11.21 -8.55 -10.97
N SER A 511 -11.05 -8.04 -12.19
CA SER A 511 -11.47 -6.69 -12.55
C SER A 511 -11.78 -6.63 -14.05
N PRO A 512 -12.81 -5.88 -14.49
CA PRO A 512 -13.08 -5.67 -15.91
C PRO A 512 -11.97 -4.86 -16.61
N VAL A 513 -11.13 -4.16 -15.85
CA VAL A 513 -10.00 -3.38 -16.39
C VAL A 513 -8.69 -4.09 -16.07
N THR A 514 -8.01 -4.63 -17.09
CA THR A 514 -6.73 -5.36 -16.93
C THR A 514 -5.69 -4.57 -16.13
N ALA A 515 -5.56 -3.26 -16.38
CA ALA A 515 -4.63 -2.39 -15.66
C ALA A 515 -4.95 -2.21 -14.16
N GLN A 516 -6.18 -2.49 -13.70
CA GLN A 516 -6.52 -2.45 -12.27
C GLN A 516 -6.12 -3.73 -11.53
N VAL A 517 -5.98 -4.87 -12.23
CA VAL A 517 -5.81 -6.19 -11.60
C VAL A 517 -4.53 -6.25 -10.75
N GLN A 518 -3.42 -5.71 -11.24
CA GLN A 518 -2.15 -5.62 -10.51
C GLN A 518 -2.25 -4.69 -9.28
N THR A 519 -2.96 -3.56 -9.41
CA THR A 519 -3.25 -2.63 -8.31
C THR A 519 -4.07 -3.31 -7.21
N LYS A 520 -5.02 -4.19 -7.57
CA LYS A 520 -5.83 -4.97 -6.62
C LYS A 520 -5.02 -6.08 -5.95
N GLU A 521 -4.10 -6.72 -6.68
CA GLU A 521 -3.16 -7.70 -6.11
C GLU A 521 -2.19 -7.05 -5.11
N ASP A 522 -1.55 -5.93 -5.47
CA ASP A 522 -0.70 -5.13 -4.56
C ASP A 522 -1.48 -4.75 -3.29
N THR A 523 -2.75 -4.35 -3.42
CA THR A 523 -3.61 -3.95 -2.29
C THR A 523 -3.99 -5.15 -1.42
N PHE A 524 -4.37 -6.29 -2.01
CA PHE A 524 -4.62 -7.53 -1.28
C PHE A 524 -3.40 -7.96 -0.47
N TRP A 525 -2.21 -8.01 -1.07
CA TRP A 525 -0.98 -8.38 -0.37
C TRP A 525 -0.61 -7.37 0.73
N THR A 526 -0.85 -6.07 0.51
CA THR A 526 -0.67 -5.05 1.56
C THR A 526 -1.58 -5.33 2.78
N CYS A 527 -2.84 -5.71 2.56
CA CYS A 527 -3.77 -6.09 3.63
C CYS A 527 -3.36 -7.38 4.34
N ALA A 528 -2.99 -8.43 3.58
CA ALA A 528 -2.58 -9.73 4.13
C ALA A 528 -1.35 -9.61 5.02
N TYR A 529 -0.32 -8.86 4.58
CA TYR A 529 0.89 -8.64 5.38
C TYR A 529 0.63 -7.78 6.61
N ARG A 530 -0.27 -6.79 6.58
CA ARG A 530 -0.68 -6.05 7.78
C ARG A 530 -1.27 -6.98 8.85
N LEU A 531 -2.23 -7.83 8.49
CA LEU A 531 -2.83 -8.75 9.45
C LEU A 531 -1.81 -9.78 9.96
N TYR A 532 -0.96 -10.32 9.08
CA TYR A 532 0.14 -11.21 9.48
C TYR A 532 1.10 -10.58 10.48
N HIS A 533 1.55 -9.35 10.25
CA HIS A 533 2.45 -8.66 11.17
C HIS A 533 1.78 -8.36 12.52
N ALA A 534 0.51 -7.94 12.51
CA ALA A 534 -0.26 -7.76 13.75
C ALA A 534 -0.38 -9.05 14.57
N LEU A 535 -0.80 -10.16 13.94
CA LEU A 535 -0.95 -11.47 14.59
C LEU A 535 0.40 -12.05 15.06
N LYS A 536 1.47 -11.87 14.28
CA LYS A 536 2.83 -12.35 14.58
C LYS A 536 3.50 -11.59 15.72
N GLU A 537 3.31 -10.27 15.79
CA GLU A 537 3.88 -9.41 16.82
C GLU A 537 2.97 -9.31 18.07
N GLN A 538 1.72 -9.77 17.97
CA GLN A 538 0.66 -9.72 18.99
C GLN A 538 0.37 -8.30 19.51
N LYS A 539 0.64 -7.30 18.68
CA LYS A 539 0.52 -5.88 19.02
C LYS A 539 0.40 -5.00 17.78
N VAL A 540 -0.27 -3.87 17.95
CA VAL A 540 -0.42 -2.79 16.97
C VAL A 540 -0.24 -1.44 17.64
N PHE A 541 0.16 -0.43 16.88
CA PHE A 541 0.04 0.97 17.29
C PHE A 541 -1.37 1.49 17.04
N LEU A 542 -1.78 2.51 17.81
CA LEU A 542 -2.86 3.39 17.38
C LEU A 542 -2.47 4.07 16.06
N GLY A 543 -3.25 3.83 15.01
CA GLY A 543 -3.02 4.38 13.69
C GLY A 543 -3.73 5.71 13.46
N GLY A 544 -3.82 6.14 12.20
CA GLY A 544 -4.47 7.41 11.83
C GLY A 544 -3.66 8.65 12.22
N GLY A 545 -2.33 8.50 12.39
CA GLY A 545 -1.40 9.59 12.73
C GLY A 545 -1.10 9.76 14.22
N ALA A 546 -1.69 8.96 15.12
CA ALA A 546 -1.48 9.09 16.56
C ALA A 546 -0.01 8.97 17.00
N VAL A 547 0.72 7.97 16.50
CA VAL A 547 2.13 7.80 16.84
C VAL A 547 3.01 8.89 16.20
N GLU A 548 2.71 9.32 14.97
CA GLU A 548 3.41 10.45 14.33
C GLU A 548 3.13 11.81 15.03
N PHE A 549 1.94 11.99 15.61
CA PHE A 549 1.60 13.14 16.45
C PHE A 549 2.37 13.10 17.79
N LEU A 550 2.51 11.92 18.40
CA LEU A 550 3.34 11.76 19.60
C LEU A 550 4.81 12.08 19.29
N CYS A 551 5.36 11.59 18.17
CA CYS A 551 6.70 11.97 17.69
C CYS A 551 6.85 13.49 17.53
N LEU A 552 5.85 14.15 16.92
CA LEU A 552 5.83 15.59 16.70
C LEU A 552 5.81 16.40 17.99
N SER A 553 5.03 15.99 18.99
CA SER A 553 4.95 16.65 20.30
C SER A 553 6.24 16.42 21.12
N HIS A 554 6.74 15.18 21.16
CA HIS A 554 7.97 14.80 21.87
C HIS A 554 9.18 15.61 21.39
N LEU A 555 9.38 15.74 20.08
CA LEU A 555 10.50 16.52 19.52
C LEU A 555 10.41 18.02 19.81
N GLN A 556 9.20 18.59 19.93
CA GLN A 556 9.01 19.98 20.33
C GLN A 556 9.40 20.17 21.82
N ILE A 557 8.93 19.28 22.70
CA ILE A 557 9.29 19.27 24.12
C ILE A 557 10.80 19.08 24.31
N LEU A 558 11.45 18.16 23.59
CA LEU A 558 12.89 17.96 23.63
C LEU A 558 13.67 19.20 23.16
N ALA A 559 13.20 19.87 22.09
CA ALA A 559 13.80 21.11 21.61
C ALA A 559 13.70 22.23 22.66
N GLU A 560 12.53 22.41 23.30
CA GLU A 560 12.32 23.43 24.33
C GLU A 560 13.11 23.15 25.61
N GLN A 561 13.15 21.91 26.07
CA GLN A 561 14.02 21.50 27.18
C GLN A 561 15.50 21.79 26.90
N SER A 562 15.95 21.60 25.66
CA SER A 562 17.35 21.88 25.28
C SER A 562 17.69 23.38 25.26
N VAL A 563 16.72 24.26 25.00
CA VAL A 563 16.88 25.72 25.19
C VAL A 563 16.92 26.07 26.67
N ASN A 564 15.98 25.55 27.47
CA ASN A 564 15.86 25.89 28.89
C ASN A 564 17.07 25.43 29.72
N LYS A 565 17.64 24.26 29.41
CA LYS A 565 18.89 23.77 30.02
C LYS A 565 20.13 24.60 29.66
N GLY A 566 20.08 25.46 28.64
CA GLY A 566 21.16 26.39 28.32
C GLY A 566 21.42 27.46 29.39
N ASN A 567 20.43 27.75 30.24
CA ASN A 567 20.50 28.78 31.28
C ASN A 567 20.85 28.25 32.69
N GLN A 568 21.09 26.95 32.86
CA GLN A 568 21.58 26.37 34.12
C GLN A 568 22.82 25.52 33.84
N GLY A 569 23.88 25.74 34.62
CA GLY A 569 25.21 25.18 34.37
C GLY A 569 25.21 23.66 34.28
N CYS A 570 25.40 23.12 33.07
CA CYS A 570 25.31 21.69 32.82
C CYS A 570 26.50 20.94 33.43
N SER A 571 26.21 20.08 34.41
CA SER A 571 27.15 19.11 34.96
C SER A 571 26.53 17.72 34.93
N GLY A 572 27.18 16.76 34.27
CA GLY A 572 26.82 15.35 34.36
C GLY A 572 26.07 14.71 33.18
N TRP A 573 26.46 14.96 31.93
CA TRP A 573 26.52 13.86 30.94
C TRP A 573 27.52 14.17 29.81
N LEU A 574 27.89 13.14 29.04
CA LEU A 574 28.90 13.14 27.96
C LEU A 574 30.33 13.56 28.41
N HIS A 575 31.05 12.65 29.03
CA HIS A 575 32.52 12.71 29.02
C HIS A 575 33.05 12.34 27.61
N ASN A 576 34.13 12.99 27.18
CA ASN A 576 34.82 12.80 25.89
C ASN A 576 34.12 13.33 24.63
N THR A 577 33.62 14.57 24.66
CA THR A 577 33.49 15.41 23.45
C THR A 577 34.25 16.70 23.67
N SER A 578 34.92 17.24 22.64
CA SER A 578 35.68 18.49 22.77
C SER A 578 34.75 19.68 23.07
N SER A 579 35.20 20.62 23.90
CA SER A 579 34.35 21.70 24.43
C SER A 579 33.68 22.55 23.35
N TRP A 580 34.36 22.77 22.22
CA TRP A 580 33.79 23.49 21.09
C TRP A 580 32.65 22.72 20.41
N LEU A 581 32.82 21.41 20.17
CA LEU A 581 31.75 20.56 19.65
C LEU A 581 30.56 20.53 20.62
N ALA A 582 30.80 20.34 21.92
CA ALA A 582 29.74 20.38 22.93
C ALA A 582 28.96 21.72 22.91
N SER A 583 29.65 22.86 22.81
CA SER A 583 28.99 24.18 22.70
C SER A 583 28.15 24.35 21.42
N SER A 584 28.62 23.79 20.30
CA SER A 584 27.88 23.82 19.02
C SER A 584 26.67 22.88 19.03
N VAL A 585 26.77 21.72 19.71
CA VAL A 585 25.62 20.82 19.94
C VAL A 585 24.53 21.57 20.70
N THR A 586 24.84 22.24 21.81
CA THR A 586 23.83 22.99 22.59
C THR A 586 23.21 24.14 21.81
N GLN A 587 23.94 24.75 20.85
CA GLN A 587 23.42 25.83 20.01
C GLN A 587 22.50 25.33 18.88
N TYR A 588 22.88 24.27 18.16
CA TYR A 588 22.16 23.82 16.96
C TYR A 588 21.12 22.72 17.21
N ARG A 589 21.24 21.94 18.29
CA ARG A 589 20.29 20.87 18.63
C ARG A 589 18.81 21.31 18.65
N PRO A 590 18.41 22.44 19.27
CA PRO A 590 17.01 22.84 19.28
C PRO A 590 16.46 23.08 17.87
N THR A 591 17.30 23.59 16.96
CA THR A 591 16.95 23.87 15.56
C THR A 591 16.78 22.58 14.77
N VAL A 592 17.74 21.65 14.85
CA VAL A 592 17.66 20.37 14.13
C VAL A 592 16.46 19.54 14.60
N LEU A 593 16.17 19.50 15.91
CA LEU A 593 14.99 18.82 16.45
C LEU A 593 13.68 19.46 15.95
N LYS A 594 13.61 20.80 15.86
CA LYS A 594 12.44 21.50 15.30
C LYS A 594 12.24 21.25 13.80
N LEU A 595 13.32 21.08 13.03
CA LEU A 595 13.24 20.76 11.61
C LEU A 595 12.87 19.29 11.36
N LEU A 596 13.41 18.35 12.16
CA LEU A 596 12.94 16.96 12.18
C LEU A 596 11.45 16.88 12.53
N ALA A 597 11.01 17.66 13.52
CA ALA A 597 9.60 17.80 13.91
C ALA A 597 8.73 18.35 12.75
N ASN A 598 9.23 19.32 11.98
CA ASN A 598 8.51 19.85 10.81
C ASN A 598 8.23 18.76 9.75
N GLY A 599 9.10 17.74 9.63
CA GLY A 599 8.86 16.56 8.80
C GLY A 599 7.59 15.79 9.21
N TRP A 600 7.42 15.52 10.51
CA TRP A 600 6.19 14.91 11.03
C TRP A 600 4.95 15.79 10.85
N ARG A 601 5.10 17.12 11.00
CA ARG A 601 4.01 18.07 10.75
C ARG A 601 3.53 18.02 9.29
N ARG A 602 4.45 17.99 8.31
CA ARG A 602 4.12 17.84 6.88
C ARG A 602 3.46 16.50 6.57
N TYR A 603 3.91 15.42 7.20
CA TYR A 603 3.31 14.09 7.06
C TYR A 603 1.86 14.08 7.54
N LEU A 604 1.61 14.61 8.74
CA LEU A 604 0.27 14.73 9.28
C LEU A 604 -0.59 15.66 8.42
N SER A 605 -0.16 16.88 8.08
CA SER A 605 -0.99 17.80 7.29
C SER A 605 -1.37 17.24 5.92
N THR A 606 -0.47 16.47 5.29
CA THR A 606 -0.76 15.77 4.02
C THR A 606 -1.72 14.59 4.24
N LEU A 607 -1.54 13.80 5.30
CA LEU A 607 -2.44 12.70 5.65
C LEU A 607 -3.87 13.20 5.91
N LEU A 608 -4.00 14.29 6.67
CA LEU A 608 -5.27 14.96 6.98
C LEU A 608 -5.93 15.64 5.76
N TYR A 609 -5.14 16.03 4.76
CA TYR A 609 -5.64 16.58 3.50
C TYR A 609 -6.10 15.47 2.54
N ASN A 610 -5.27 14.44 2.34
CA ASN A 610 -5.57 13.32 1.44
C ASN A 610 -6.82 12.51 1.85
N THR A 611 -7.18 12.46 3.15
CA THR A 611 -8.43 11.88 3.63
C THR A 611 -9.69 12.66 3.26
N ALA A 612 -9.54 13.84 2.62
CA ALA A 612 -10.60 14.83 2.40
C ALA A 612 -11.24 15.38 3.70
N SER A 613 -10.50 15.34 4.82
CA SER A 613 -10.97 15.88 6.11
C SER A 613 -10.92 17.40 6.20
N TYR A 614 -10.02 18.04 5.44
CA TYR A 614 -9.82 19.49 5.43
C TYR A 614 -9.64 20.00 4.01
N SER A 615 -10.04 21.25 3.77
CA SER A 615 -9.99 21.89 2.45
C SER A 615 -8.56 22.20 1.98
N SER A 616 -7.61 22.28 2.91
CA SER A 616 -6.21 22.59 2.64
C SER A 616 -5.27 22.05 3.72
N GLU A 617 -4.00 21.87 3.36
CA GLU A 617 -2.95 21.48 4.31
C GLU A 617 -2.67 22.56 5.38
N PHE A 618 -3.01 23.82 5.10
CA PHE A 618 -2.91 24.91 6.07
C PHE A 618 -3.96 24.77 7.18
N GLU A 619 -5.20 24.45 6.82
CA GLU A 619 -6.29 24.15 7.76
C GLU A 619 -5.97 22.91 8.61
N ALA A 620 -5.49 21.84 7.98
CA ALA A 620 -4.95 20.68 8.71
C ALA A 620 -3.79 21.08 9.65
N GLY A 621 -2.91 21.98 9.21
CA GLY A 621 -1.77 22.48 10.00
C GLY A 621 -2.16 23.30 11.22
N THR A 622 -3.21 24.12 11.15
CA THR A 622 -3.74 24.87 12.32
C THR A 622 -4.47 23.94 13.27
N PHE A 623 -5.22 22.96 12.76
CA PHE A 623 -5.84 21.91 13.56
C PHE A 623 -4.80 21.09 14.34
N ILE A 624 -3.73 20.62 13.69
CA ILE A 624 -2.60 19.94 14.36
C ILE A 624 -2.00 20.84 15.45
N GLN A 625 -1.82 22.15 15.19
CA GLN A 625 -1.27 23.08 16.17
C GLN A 625 -2.15 23.26 17.40
N HIS A 626 -3.48 23.24 17.25
CA HIS A 626 -4.43 23.26 18.37
C HIS A 626 -4.28 22.00 19.24
N HIS A 627 -4.24 20.82 18.63
CA HIS A 627 -4.03 19.58 19.37
C HIS A 627 -2.65 19.49 20.04
N LEU A 628 -1.60 20.04 19.42
CA LEU A 628 -0.28 20.13 20.06
C LEU A 628 -0.29 20.99 21.33
N GLN A 629 -1.00 22.13 21.32
CA GLN A 629 -1.13 22.95 22.53
C GLN A 629 -1.83 22.17 23.65
N ASN A 630 -2.96 21.54 23.34
CA ASN A 630 -3.70 20.71 24.30
C ASN A 630 -2.87 19.52 24.84
N ALA A 631 -2.00 18.93 24.01
CA ALA A 631 -1.08 17.88 24.42
C ALA A 631 0.01 18.40 25.39
N THR A 632 0.56 19.59 25.14
CA THR A 632 1.50 20.26 26.06
C THR A 632 0.80 20.64 27.38
N ASP A 633 -0.39 21.23 27.31
CA ASP A 633 -1.17 21.67 28.48
C ASP A 633 -1.61 20.49 29.37
N SER A 634 -1.72 19.28 28.81
CA SER A 634 -1.99 18.05 29.56
C SER A 634 -0.81 17.56 30.42
N GLY A 635 0.40 18.05 30.16
CA GLY A 635 1.65 17.57 30.77
C GLY A 635 2.11 16.17 30.33
N SER A 636 1.35 15.44 29.52
CA SER A 636 1.70 14.10 29.01
C SER A 636 1.07 13.84 27.64
N PRO A 637 1.79 14.05 26.52
CA PRO A 637 1.26 13.87 25.17
C PRO A 637 0.75 12.45 24.88
N SER A 638 1.40 11.41 25.41
CA SER A 638 0.95 10.03 25.28
C SER A 638 -0.37 9.77 26.03
N SER A 639 -0.52 10.33 27.24
CA SER A 639 -1.80 10.29 27.97
C SER A 639 -2.90 11.10 27.28
N TYR A 640 -2.56 12.23 26.65
CA TYR A 640 -3.51 13.03 25.85
C TYR A 640 -4.04 12.22 24.65
N VAL A 641 -3.15 11.62 23.85
CA VAL A 641 -3.51 10.77 22.72
C VAL A 641 -4.40 9.60 23.16
N LEU A 642 -4.05 8.91 24.25
CA LEU A 642 -4.86 7.82 24.80
C LEU A 642 -6.25 8.29 25.27
N ASN A 643 -6.34 9.48 25.86
CA ASN A 643 -7.61 10.08 26.27
C ASN A 643 -8.50 10.39 25.05
N GLU A 644 -8.00 11.10 24.04
CA GLU A 644 -8.78 11.42 22.83
C GLU A 644 -9.22 10.15 22.08
N TYR A 645 -8.38 9.11 21.99
CA TYR A 645 -8.77 7.82 21.41
C TYR A 645 -9.78 7.05 22.27
N SER A 646 -9.78 7.25 23.60
CA SER A 646 -10.82 6.66 24.46
C SER A 646 -12.19 7.33 24.28
N LYS A 647 -12.22 8.65 24.00
CA LYS A 647 -13.45 9.42 23.82
C LYS A 647 -14.30 8.96 22.64
N LEU A 648 -13.70 8.42 21.57
CA LEU A 648 -14.46 7.87 20.43
C LEU A 648 -15.28 6.62 20.79
N ASN A 649 -14.86 5.83 21.80
CA ASN A 649 -15.62 4.67 22.25
C ASN A 649 -16.72 5.04 23.27
N SER A 650 -16.59 6.18 23.94
CA SER A 650 -17.65 6.71 24.80
C SER A 650 -18.59 7.58 23.97
N GLY A 651 -19.81 7.11 23.69
CA GLY A 651 -20.85 7.82 22.92
C GLY A 651 -21.44 9.08 23.60
N ILE A 652 -20.61 9.88 24.26
CA ILE A 652 -20.97 11.03 25.10
C ILE A 652 -21.17 12.32 24.28
N LEU A 653 -20.80 12.31 22.99
CA LEU A 653 -20.95 13.47 22.09
C LEU A 653 -22.25 13.49 21.25
N ASN A 654 -23.14 12.50 21.39
CA ASN A 654 -24.45 12.47 20.74
C ASN A 654 -25.53 11.97 21.72
N SER A 655 -26.01 12.84 22.61
CA SER A 655 -27.07 12.52 23.58
C SER A 655 -28.49 12.54 23.01
N ASP A 656 -28.71 13.17 21.85
CA ASP A 656 -30.06 13.65 21.46
C ASP A 656 -30.58 13.15 20.09
N ILE A 657 -29.92 12.19 19.42
CA ILE A 657 -30.49 11.50 18.24
C ILE A 657 -30.21 9.98 18.27
N SER A 658 -31.28 9.20 18.49
CA SER A 658 -31.55 7.82 18.03
C SER A 658 -30.59 6.68 18.41
N ASP A 659 -31.14 5.60 19.00
CA ASP A 659 -30.45 4.37 19.46
C ASP A 659 -29.90 3.44 18.36
N LYS A 660 -29.41 4.00 17.25
CA LYS A 660 -28.65 3.29 16.19
C LYS A 660 -27.57 4.21 15.63
N LEU A 661 -26.45 4.33 16.34
CA LEU A 661 -25.28 5.06 15.84
C LEU A 661 -24.05 4.13 15.78
N GLU A 662 -23.38 4.16 14.64
CA GLU A 662 -22.27 3.27 14.29
C GLU A 662 -21.08 3.48 15.25
N GLN A 663 -20.49 2.38 15.75
CA GLN A 663 -19.22 2.47 16.46
C GLN A 663 -18.11 2.76 15.45
N ILE A 664 -17.49 3.94 15.54
CA ILE A 664 -16.38 4.32 14.65
C ILE A 664 -15.23 3.30 14.83
N PRO A 665 -14.86 2.53 13.79
CA PRO A 665 -13.87 1.48 13.94
C PRO A 665 -12.47 2.08 14.14
N ARG A 666 -11.76 1.57 15.15
CA ARG A 666 -10.41 2.02 15.50
C ARG A 666 -9.43 1.65 14.40
N VAL A 667 -8.67 2.61 13.87
CA VAL A 667 -7.58 2.32 12.94
C VAL A 667 -6.30 1.99 13.69
N TYR A 668 -5.64 0.94 13.20
CA TYR A 668 -4.41 0.39 13.73
C TYR A 668 -3.28 0.53 12.72
N ASP A 669 -2.05 0.58 13.22
CA ASP A 669 -0.84 0.49 12.41
C ASP A 669 0.05 -0.62 12.97
N ILE A 670 0.77 -1.34 12.11
CA ILE A 670 1.65 -2.43 12.55
C ILE A 670 2.99 -1.91 13.09
N VAL A 671 3.52 -2.52 14.14
CA VAL A 671 4.62 -1.95 14.93
C VAL A 671 5.96 -1.97 14.20
N THR A 672 6.54 -3.16 13.95
CA THR A 672 7.91 -3.23 13.42
C THR A 672 8.03 -2.63 12.01
N PRO A 673 7.15 -2.92 11.04
CA PRO A 673 7.29 -2.37 9.69
C PRO A 673 7.14 -0.85 9.58
N LYS A 674 6.41 -0.22 10.51
CA LYS A 674 6.25 1.24 10.57
C LYS A 674 7.50 1.92 11.13
N ILE A 675 8.09 1.38 12.20
CA ILE A 675 9.40 1.81 12.73
C ILE A 675 10.49 1.65 11.66
N GLU A 676 10.50 0.54 10.93
CA GLU A 676 11.48 0.28 9.88
C GLU A 676 11.32 1.19 8.66
N ALA A 677 10.08 1.54 8.28
CA ALA A 677 9.82 2.56 7.27
C ALA A 677 10.38 3.93 7.69
N TRP A 678 10.31 4.28 8.99
CA TRP A 678 10.89 5.51 9.52
C TRP A 678 12.42 5.47 9.52
N ARG A 679 13.04 4.38 10.00
CA ARG A 679 14.51 4.22 10.00
C ARG A 679 15.08 4.31 8.59
N ARG A 680 14.61 3.46 7.67
CA ARG A 680 15.07 3.43 6.28
C ARG A 680 14.88 4.76 5.56
N ALA A 681 13.83 5.51 5.88
CA ALA A 681 13.64 6.85 5.36
C ALA A 681 14.69 7.84 5.86
N LEU A 682 15.00 7.86 7.16
CA LEU A 682 16.04 8.74 7.70
C LEU A 682 17.44 8.30 7.26
N ASP A 683 17.74 7.00 7.30
CA ASP A 683 19.04 6.45 6.94
C ASP A 683 19.41 6.78 5.48
N LEU A 684 18.44 6.72 4.54
CA LEU A 684 18.64 7.17 3.16
C LEU A 684 18.92 8.68 3.06
N VAL A 685 18.18 9.51 3.80
CA VAL A 685 18.38 10.97 3.83
C VAL A 685 19.76 11.32 4.39
N LEU A 686 20.19 10.64 5.46
CA LEU A 686 21.49 10.87 6.10
C LEU A 686 22.66 10.33 5.25
N LEU A 687 22.48 9.18 4.59
CA LEU A 687 23.43 8.66 3.60
C LEU A 687 23.65 9.65 2.45
N VAL A 688 22.55 10.16 1.87
CA VAL A 688 22.65 11.15 0.78
C VAL A 688 23.25 12.47 1.28
N LEU A 689 22.86 12.97 2.45
CA LEU A 689 23.44 14.16 3.10
C LEU A 689 24.97 14.04 3.36
N GLN A 690 25.47 12.82 3.50
CA GLN A 690 26.90 12.54 3.68
C GLN A 690 27.68 12.42 2.35
N THR A 691 27.02 12.43 1.19
CA THR A 691 27.70 12.48 -0.11
C THR A 691 28.19 13.91 -0.41
N ASP A 692 29.49 14.07 -0.62
CA ASP A 692 30.13 15.37 -0.88
C ASP A 692 30.44 15.61 -2.37
N SER A 693 30.54 14.55 -3.18
CA SER A 693 30.74 14.62 -4.63
C SER A 693 30.18 13.40 -5.38
N GLU A 694 29.55 13.65 -6.51
CA GLU A 694 29.15 12.63 -7.49
C GLU A 694 30.23 12.51 -8.58
N ILE A 695 30.73 11.30 -8.82
CA ILE A 695 31.78 11.01 -9.82
C ILE A 695 31.19 10.05 -10.86
N ILE A 696 31.03 10.54 -12.09
CA ILE A 696 30.50 9.75 -13.21
C ILE A 696 31.64 9.44 -14.18
N THR A 697 31.88 8.15 -14.43
CA THR A 697 32.91 7.64 -15.35
C THR A 697 32.29 6.76 -16.43
N GLY A 698 32.43 7.16 -17.69
CA GLY A 698 31.91 6.44 -18.86
C GLY A 698 32.96 6.30 -19.98
N LEU A 699 32.71 5.36 -20.89
CA LEU A 699 33.63 5.02 -21.97
C LEU A 699 33.48 5.91 -23.22
N GLU A 700 32.25 6.34 -23.56
CA GLU A 700 31.94 7.17 -24.73
C GLU A 700 31.14 8.45 -24.38
N GLN A 701 30.91 9.30 -25.38
CA GLN A 701 30.50 10.70 -25.23
C GLN A 701 29.00 10.88 -24.97
N THR A 702 28.57 10.84 -23.71
CA THR A 702 27.39 11.61 -23.31
C THR A 702 27.70 13.11 -23.41
N GLN A 703 27.02 13.81 -24.32
CA GLN A 703 26.98 15.27 -24.28
C GLN A 703 26.18 15.71 -23.05
N ILE A 704 26.87 15.93 -21.94
CA ILE A 704 26.31 16.63 -20.79
C ILE A 704 26.13 18.09 -21.23
N ASN A 705 24.95 18.39 -21.80
CA ASN A 705 24.55 19.76 -22.10
C ASN A 705 24.57 20.56 -20.79
N SER A 706 25.54 21.47 -20.68
CA SER A 706 25.63 22.43 -19.59
C SER A 706 24.60 23.55 -19.78
N GLN A 707 23.32 23.19 -19.87
CA GLN A 707 22.25 24.14 -19.59
C GLN A 707 22.24 24.39 -18.09
N GLU A 708 22.30 25.67 -17.73
CA GLU A 708 22.01 26.12 -16.38
C GLU A 708 20.58 25.69 -16.05
N SER A 709 20.37 25.09 -14.88
CA SER A 709 19.01 24.80 -14.43
C SER A 709 18.35 26.10 -13.99
N GLU A 710 17.68 26.75 -14.94
CA GLU A 710 16.44 27.44 -14.63
C GLU A 710 15.49 26.44 -13.93
N GLY A 711 14.58 26.96 -13.10
CA GLY A 711 13.84 26.14 -12.15
C GLY A 711 12.91 25.14 -12.84
N PHE A 712 13.03 23.85 -12.47
CA PHE A 712 12.06 22.82 -12.85
C PHE A 712 10.69 23.09 -12.20
N LEU A 713 9.88 23.91 -12.86
CA LEU A 713 8.45 24.05 -12.60
C LEU A 713 7.72 22.86 -13.23
N PHE A 714 7.44 21.84 -12.41
CA PHE A 714 6.37 20.89 -12.71
C PHE A 714 5.02 21.54 -12.41
N LEU A 715 4.03 21.28 -13.28
CA LEU A 715 2.62 21.70 -13.17
C LEU A 715 1.75 20.55 -12.66
#